data_AF-A0A7G2TCM5-F1
#
_entry.id   AF-A0A7G2TCM5-F1
#
_cell.length_a   1.000
_cell.length_b   1.000
_cell.length_c   1.000
_cell.angle_alpha   90.00
_cell.angle_beta   90.00
_cell.angle_gamma   90.00
#
_symmetry.space_group_name_H-M   'P 1'
#
loop_
_entity.id
_entity.type
_entity.pdbx_description
1 polymer ?
#
loop_
_entity_poly.entity_id
_entity_poly.type
_entity_poly.pdbx_seq_one_letter_code
_entity_poly.pdbx_strand_id
1 'polypeptide(L)'
;MSKLSKAYALIIGVGNDLPTTVLDATAIYNILVNEELAGYPEENIILLTEDKATRQGILSGFDELILKIDEDASVMLFYSGHGGFYEPWNQFYLVPNDFDADDYDTTWITAEELKEKINKINSRRLIFFLDCCHAAGMTRGSVGSGVSNTVDKLHNLEGLAQEVDDGKGMSILSSCREDQLSWIMDGDHNSLFTKCLIEVLKGRHKSAFEEEFIRISEVFQYIFKKVPERQPEQRPYANLQIYDDFIISYLPQELRQQVITSASHQRRTVDKLHKPDVVTSFRKRTDADAAILFVHGFVGEGAQSFGDLPEYLMQDKQFDDWDMFPFGFSEYIAPHLGKGIWASKDDITRVADYLKTCLKFKFRQYDSIAILAHGTGGLVVQQALLELDEKRLLDITHVLLFGTPSGGLKSNYLERIFNKKYRDLDANGALITSLRDGWNKRFKNPSFNFKSIAAIRDEFVPSASSFDPFQEEETLMVSGSHFSMIKPKSPDDESVLLIKNLLTEGMQLEETTNDEDKNLALGQYEQVVEELLPQSQNLDKRGLEQLVYALEALGKSTQAIVVLNEHPLSKNDSDVMGVLAGRFKRSYLKEFKKEYGKLAFKYYSKALALAQTNTDCRQIYYHSINLAFLSLLINDDHGNMQKYAHMALASCDEDNFDSLWKLATLGEANLYLGNFDLSKNFYSKAAVMAGPREKISIYTNAYTAYTVLMETDNPKDPFIEFLKNNFLL
;
A
#
# COMPACT_ATOMS: atom_id res chain seq x y z
N MET A 1 -11.08 -35.59 6.41
CA MET A 1 -11.41 -34.88 7.67
C MET A 1 -12.21 -33.65 7.32
N SER A 2 -13.28 -33.34 8.06
CA SER A 2 -14.06 -32.10 7.89
C SER A 2 -13.13 -30.89 7.97
N LYS A 3 -13.24 -29.92 7.04
CA LYS A 3 -12.37 -28.73 7.03
C LYS A 3 -12.57 -27.84 8.28
N LEU A 4 -13.69 -27.99 8.98
CA LEU A 4 -13.98 -27.29 10.24
C LEU A 4 -13.85 -28.19 11.49
N SER A 5 -13.30 -29.39 11.38
CA SER A 5 -13.07 -30.26 12.55
C SER A 5 -12.14 -29.65 13.60
N LYS A 6 -11.35 -28.63 13.22
CA LYS A 6 -10.52 -27.82 14.12
C LYS A 6 -10.98 -26.37 14.23
N ALA A 7 -12.28 -26.12 14.02
CA ALA A 7 -12.88 -24.81 14.25
C ALA A 7 -13.43 -24.75 15.67
N TYR A 8 -13.06 -23.71 16.41
CA TYR A 8 -13.39 -23.50 17.81
C TYR A 8 -13.98 -22.10 18.00
N ALA A 9 -14.87 -21.96 18.97
CA ALA A 9 -15.44 -20.65 19.30
C ALA A 9 -15.61 -20.45 20.81
N LEU A 10 -15.35 -19.23 21.28
CA LEU A 10 -15.75 -18.74 22.59
C LEU A 10 -16.70 -17.57 22.38
N ILE A 11 -17.95 -17.74 22.77
CA ILE A 11 -19.05 -16.82 22.53
C ILE A 11 -19.56 -16.33 23.87
N ILE A 12 -19.53 -15.02 24.09
CA ILE A 12 -19.85 -14.37 25.35
C ILE A 12 -20.98 -13.36 25.11
N GLY A 13 -22.09 -13.53 25.81
CA GLY A 13 -23.19 -12.55 25.87
C GLY A 13 -23.44 -12.17 27.33
N VAL A 14 -23.01 -10.98 27.73
CA VAL A 14 -22.94 -10.60 29.16
C VAL A 14 -24.30 -10.65 29.86
N GLY A 15 -25.36 -10.21 29.19
CA GLY A 15 -26.69 -10.06 29.79
C GLY A 15 -26.73 -8.90 30.79
N ASN A 16 -27.43 -9.11 31.91
CA ASN A 16 -27.69 -8.10 32.95
C ASN A 16 -28.58 -6.93 32.45
N ASP A 17 -28.05 -5.71 32.41
CA ASP A 17 -28.75 -4.52 31.96
C ASP A 17 -28.91 -4.46 30.43
N LEU A 18 -28.21 -5.31 29.68
CA LEU A 18 -28.35 -5.48 28.22
C LEU A 18 -28.78 -6.92 27.82
N PRO A 19 -30.06 -7.28 27.96
CA PRO A 19 -30.57 -8.60 27.57
C PRO A 19 -30.32 -8.97 26.09
N THR A 20 -30.23 -7.98 25.20
CA THR A 20 -29.94 -8.19 23.76
C THR A 20 -28.62 -8.92 23.53
N THR A 21 -27.62 -8.72 24.40
CA THR A 21 -26.29 -9.33 24.25
C THR A 21 -26.35 -10.86 24.35
N VAL A 22 -27.30 -11.39 25.13
CA VAL A 22 -27.59 -12.84 25.21
C VAL A 22 -28.23 -13.32 23.91
N LEU A 23 -29.13 -12.53 23.32
CA LEU A 23 -29.76 -12.85 22.04
C LEU A 23 -28.74 -12.88 20.90
N ASP A 24 -27.78 -11.96 20.91
CA ASP A 24 -26.67 -11.91 19.95
C ASP A 24 -25.78 -13.15 20.06
N ALA A 25 -25.27 -13.44 21.27
CA ALA A 25 -24.44 -14.63 21.52
C ALA A 25 -25.16 -15.94 21.16
N THR A 26 -26.43 -16.06 21.55
CA THR A 26 -27.25 -17.26 21.28
C THR A 26 -27.52 -17.43 19.79
N ALA A 27 -27.77 -16.33 19.05
CA ALA A 27 -27.99 -16.39 17.61
C ALA A 27 -26.75 -16.85 16.84
N ILE A 28 -25.55 -16.39 17.25
CA ILE A 28 -24.29 -16.86 16.68
C ILE A 28 -24.05 -18.34 17.01
N TYR A 29 -24.22 -18.74 18.28
CA TYR A 29 -24.10 -20.15 18.71
C TYR A 29 -24.96 -21.08 17.86
N ASN A 30 -26.25 -20.76 17.73
CA ASN A 30 -27.22 -21.57 17.00
C ASN A 30 -26.88 -21.74 15.51
N ILE A 31 -26.20 -20.75 14.91
CA ILE A 31 -25.74 -20.85 13.53
C ILE A 31 -24.49 -21.74 13.46
N LEU A 32 -23.50 -21.48 14.32
CA LEU A 32 -22.22 -22.19 14.29
C LEU A 32 -22.39 -23.70 14.50
N VAL A 33 -23.17 -24.11 15.49
CA VAL A 33 -23.41 -25.53 15.81
C VAL A 33 -24.23 -26.28 14.74
N ASN A 34 -24.98 -25.55 13.91
CA ASN A 34 -25.84 -26.17 12.91
C ASN A 34 -25.03 -26.64 11.69
N GLU A 35 -24.97 -27.95 11.46
CA GLU A 35 -24.27 -28.60 10.35
C GLU A 35 -24.79 -28.21 8.95
N GLU A 36 -26.07 -27.86 8.85
CA GLU A 36 -26.69 -27.40 7.61
C GLU A 36 -26.32 -25.94 7.30
N LEU A 37 -25.97 -25.13 8.32
CA LEU A 37 -25.62 -23.72 8.16
C LEU A 37 -24.12 -23.46 8.15
N ALA A 38 -23.42 -23.73 9.26
CA ALA A 38 -22.01 -23.37 9.45
C ALA A 38 -21.11 -24.55 9.84
N GLY A 39 -21.60 -25.50 10.65
CA GLY A 39 -21.00 -26.81 10.89
C GLY A 39 -19.74 -26.88 11.75
N TYR A 40 -19.71 -26.16 12.87
CA TYR A 40 -18.72 -26.35 13.94
C TYR A 40 -19.13 -27.56 14.80
N PRO A 41 -18.17 -28.37 15.28
CA PRO A 41 -18.44 -29.37 16.31
C PRO A 41 -18.95 -28.69 17.59
N GLU A 42 -20.05 -29.17 18.17
CA GLU A 42 -20.67 -28.57 19.36
C GLU A 42 -19.69 -28.53 20.54
N GLU A 43 -18.89 -29.59 20.70
CA GLU A 43 -17.87 -29.71 21.75
C GLU A 43 -16.73 -28.67 21.66
N ASN A 44 -16.57 -28.04 20.50
CA ASN A 44 -15.58 -27.00 20.23
C ASN A 44 -16.11 -25.58 20.46
N ILE A 45 -17.39 -25.43 20.82
CA ILE A 45 -18.01 -24.12 21.09
C ILE A 45 -18.24 -23.98 22.59
N ILE A 46 -17.72 -22.90 23.18
CA ILE A 46 -17.98 -22.50 24.56
C ILE A 46 -18.92 -21.29 24.52
N LEU A 47 -20.13 -21.43 25.07
CA LEU A 47 -21.11 -20.35 25.20
C LEU A 47 -21.25 -19.92 26.65
N LEU A 48 -20.95 -18.65 26.93
CA LEU A 48 -21.10 -18.03 28.24
C LEU A 48 -22.15 -16.93 28.16
N THR A 49 -23.25 -17.08 28.90
CA THR A 49 -24.32 -16.09 28.97
C THR A 49 -24.73 -15.83 30.42
N GLU A 50 -25.16 -14.61 30.71
CA GLU A 50 -25.73 -14.22 32.01
C GLU A 50 -24.85 -14.66 33.20
N ASP A 51 -25.36 -15.54 34.07
CA ASP A 51 -24.69 -16.04 35.28
C ASP A 51 -23.40 -16.82 35.02
N LYS A 52 -23.14 -17.20 33.77
CA LYS A 52 -21.88 -17.82 33.33
C LYS A 52 -20.91 -16.81 32.73
N ALA A 53 -21.38 -15.64 32.29
CA ALA A 53 -20.56 -14.58 31.72
C ALA A 53 -19.94 -13.69 32.80
N THR A 54 -19.54 -14.29 33.93
CA THR A 54 -18.85 -13.62 35.03
C THR A 54 -17.38 -13.40 34.70
N ARG A 55 -16.68 -12.57 35.48
CA ARG A 55 -15.23 -12.39 35.34
C ARG A 55 -14.48 -13.72 35.34
N GLN A 56 -14.77 -14.55 36.34
CA GLN A 56 -14.17 -15.87 36.47
C GLN A 56 -14.59 -16.79 35.32
N GLY A 57 -15.87 -16.75 34.93
CA GLY A 57 -16.40 -17.55 33.83
C GLY A 57 -15.71 -17.26 32.51
N ILE A 58 -15.55 -15.98 32.16
CA ILE A 58 -14.88 -15.54 30.93
C ILE A 58 -13.41 -15.97 30.94
N LEU A 59 -12.65 -15.67 31.99
CA LEU A 59 -11.22 -16.03 32.06
C LEU A 59 -11.01 -17.55 32.04
N SER A 60 -11.89 -18.31 32.69
CA SER A 60 -11.86 -19.78 32.66
C SER A 60 -12.25 -20.33 31.29
N GLY A 61 -13.18 -19.68 30.58
CA GLY A 61 -13.55 -20.02 29.21
C GLY A 61 -12.39 -19.84 28.23
N PHE A 62 -11.58 -18.79 28.39
CA PHE A 62 -10.32 -18.64 27.67
C PHE A 62 -9.34 -19.77 28.01
N ASP A 63 -9.16 -20.11 29.29
CA ASP A 63 -8.26 -21.20 29.69
C ASP A 63 -8.72 -22.56 29.12
N GLU A 64 -10.01 -22.85 29.15
CA GLU A 64 -10.58 -24.06 28.55
C GLU A 64 -10.35 -24.09 27.04
N LEU A 65 -10.57 -22.98 26.34
CA LEU A 65 -10.33 -22.86 24.90
C LEU A 65 -8.86 -23.13 24.58
N ILE A 66 -7.93 -22.49 25.29
CA ILE A 66 -6.47 -22.63 25.09
C ILE A 66 -6.04 -24.10 25.23
N LEU A 67 -6.64 -24.85 26.16
CA LEU A 67 -6.34 -26.27 26.36
C LEU A 67 -6.83 -27.19 25.23
N LYS A 68 -7.84 -26.76 24.45
CA LYS A 68 -8.46 -27.56 23.39
C LYS A 68 -7.83 -27.37 22.01
N ILE A 69 -7.07 -26.30 21.79
CA ILE A 69 -6.60 -25.88 20.46
C ILE A 69 -5.13 -26.25 20.19
N ASP A 70 -4.79 -26.34 18.90
CA ASP A 70 -3.42 -26.44 18.41
C ASP A 70 -3.13 -25.40 17.31
N GLU A 71 -1.91 -25.39 16.78
CA GLU A 71 -1.45 -24.41 15.77
C GLU A 71 -2.28 -24.37 14.47
N ASP A 72 -3.01 -25.45 14.17
CA ASP A 72 -3.84 -25.57 12.98
C ASP A 72 -5.30 -25.13 13.22
N ALA A 73 -5.68 -24.86 14.47
CA ALA A 73 -7.04 -24.47 14.84
C ALA A 73 -7.46 -23.14 14.22
N SER A 74 -8.73 -23.02 13.83
CA SER A 74 -9.36 -21.72 13.54
C SER A 74 -10.22 -21.33 14.75
N VAL A 75 -10.02 -20.13 15.28
CA VAL A 75 -10.64 -19.68 16.53
C VAL A 75 -11.46 -18.43 16.28
N MET A 76 -12.75 -18.48 16.66
CA MET A 76 -13.67 -17.34 16.65
C MET A 76 -14.01 -16.94 18.09
N LEU A 77 -13.57 -15.76 18.50
CA LEU A 77 -14.01 -15.12 19.72
C LEU A 77 -15.15 -14.16 19.37
N PHE A 78 -16.23 -14.19 20.14
CA PHE A 78 -17.34 -13.26 20.02
C PHE A 78 -17.72 -12.75 21.40
N TYR A 79 -17.77 -11.43 21.56
CA TYR A 79 -18.21 -10.79 22.78
C TYR A 79 -19.30 -9.76 22.45
N SER A 80 -20.42 -9.83 23.17
CA SER A 80 -21.48 -8.83 23.17
C SER A 80 -21.74 -8.39 24.60
N GLY A 81 -21.59 -7.10 24.89
CA GLY A 81 -21.64 -6.55 26.24
C GLY A 81 -21.16 -5.10 26.34
N HIS A 82 -20.90 -4.63 27.56
CA HIS A 82 -20.26 -3.34 27.80
C HIS A 82 -18.73 -3.45 27.74
N GLY A 83 -18.07 -2.38 27.35
CA GLY A 83 -16.60 -2.30 27.36
C GLY A 83 -16.12 -0.91 27.01
N GLY A 84 -14.90 -0.57 27.43
CA GLY A 84 -14.30 0.73 27.12
C GLY A 84 -13.12 1.10 28.03
N PHE A 85 -12.56 2.26 27.75
CA PHE A 85 -11.56 3.01 28.48
C PHE A 85 -12.17 3.65 29.72
N TYR A 86 -11.47 3.50 30.84
CA TYR A 86 -11.84 4.15 32.08
C TYR A 86 -10.78 5.19 32.46
N GLU A 87 -11.12 6.47 32.22
CA GLU A 87 -10.24 7.64 32.38
C GLU A 87 -9.47 7.70 33.71
N PRO A 88 -10.08 7.46 34.90
CA PRO A 88 -9.35 7.54 36.17
C PRO A 88 -8.11 6.65 36.28
N TRP A 89 -8.05 5.54 35.53
CA TRP A 89 -6.93 4.58 35.56
C TRP A 89 -6.22 4.42 34.23
N ASN A 90 -6.64 5.17 33.19
CA ASN A 90 -6.03 5.14 31.87
C ASN A 90 -5.92 3.71 31.27
N GLN A 91 -6.97 2.89 31.44
CA GLN A 91 -6.97 1.48 31.04
C GLN A 91 -8.30 1.04 30.42
N PHE A 92 -8.26 0.05 29.53
CA PHE A 92 -9.42 -0.53 28.87
C PHE A 92 -9.93 -1.79 29.58
N TYR A 93 -11.26 -1.96 29.56
CA TYR A 93 -11.97 -3.03 30.25
C TYR A 93 -13.09 -3.65 29.40
N LEU A 94 -13.33 -4.94 29.61
CA LEU A 94 -14.62 -5.57 29.38
C LEU A 94 -15.37 -5.68 30.71
N VAL A 95 -16.69 -5.52 30.65
CA VAL A 95 -17.58 -5.52 31.82
C VAL A 95 -18.36 -6.83 31.86
N PRO A 96 -18.04 -7.77 32.78
CA PRO A 96 -18.74 -9.04 32.90
C PRO A 96 -20.14 -8.90 33.54
N ASN A 97 -20.87 -10.01 33.65
CA ASN A 97 -22.23 -10.02 34.22
C ASN A 97 -22.24 -9.62 35.71
N ASP A 98 -21.24 -10.08 36.46
CA ASP A 98 -21.03 -9.82 37.89
C ASP A 98 -20.29 -8.51 38.14
N PHE A 99 -20.42 -7.52 37.24
CA PHE A 99 -19.77 -6.23 37.42
C PHE A 99 -20.25 -5.54 38.71
N ASP A 100 -19.30 -5.00 39.45
CA ASP A 100 -19.57 -4.06 40.54
C ASP A 100 -18.90 -2.71 40.20
N ALA A 101 -19.66 -1.63 40.30
CA ALA A 101 -19.13 -0.29 40.03
C ALA A 101 -18.28 0.25 41.20
N ASP A 102 -18.45 -0.29 42.40
CA ASP A 102 -17.69 0.07 43.60
C ASP A 102 -16.45 -0.83 43.80
N ASP A 103 -16.43 -2.01 43.15
CA ASP A 103 -15.34 -3.01 43.19
C ASP A 103 -14.93 -3.44 41.75
N TYR A 104 -14.72 -2.44 40.89
CA TYR A 104 -14.43 -2.65 39.46
C TYR A 104 -13.05 -3.26 39.21
N ASP A 105 -12.07 -3.03 40.09
CA ASP A 105 -10.71 -3.55 39.99
C ASP A 105 -10.65 -5.07 40.15
N THR A 106 -11.61 -5.65 40.88
CA THR A 106 -11.69 -7.11 41.05
C THR A 106 -12.77 -7.77 40.19
N THR A 107 -13.75 -7.02 39.68
CA THR A 107 -14.89 -7.57 38.91
C THR A 107 -14.79 -7.34 37.40
N TRP A 108 -14.03 -6.34 36.92
CA TRP A 108 -13.87 -6.11 35.49
C TRP A 108 -12.68 -6.91 34.93
N ILE A 109 -12.64 -7.05 33.60
CA ILE A 109 -11.53 -7.72 32.90
C ILE A 109 -10.72 -6.65 32.17
N THR A 110 -9.44 -6.53 32.50
CA THR A 110 -8.55 -5.56 31.85
C THR A 110 -8.15 -6.01 30.43
N ALA A 111 -7.79 -5.05 29.58
CA ALA A 111 -7.18 -5.33 28.28
C ALA A 111 -5.87 -6.10 28.39
N GLU A 112 -5.09 -5.88 29.45
CA GLU A 112 -3.86 -6.61 29.73
C GLU A 112 -4.14 -8.10 29.98
N GLU A 113 -5.13 -8.42 30.82
CA GLU A 113 -5.54 -9.81 31.06
C GLU A 113 -6.07 -10.48 29.79
N LEU A 114 -6.88 -9.78 28.99
CA LEU A 114 -7.34 -10.29 27.70
C LEU A 114 -6.17 -10.56 26.75
N LYS A 115 -5.23 -9.62 26.67
CA LYS A 115 -4.01 -9.77 25.88
C LYS A 115 -3.21 -10.98 26.32
N GLU A 116 -3.02 -11.18 27.63
CA GLU A 116 -2.32 -12.34 28.16
C GLU A 116 -2.99 -13.67 27.78
N LYS A 117 -4.33 -13.74 27.84
CA LYS A 117 -5.08 -14.92 27.41
C LYS A 117 -4.96 -15.14 25.92
N ILE A 118 -5.16 -14.11 25.12
CA ILE A 118 -5.09 -14.16 23.65
C ILE A 118 -3.69 -14.56 23.17
N ASN A 119 -2.63 -14.03 23.78
CA ASN A 119 -1.26 -14.39 23.45
C ASN A 119 -0.91 -15.86 23.70
N LYS A 120 -1.69 -16.53 24.56
CA LYS A 120 -1.58 -17.98 24.83
C LYS A 120 -2.39 -18.82 23.84
N ILE A 121 -3.26 -18.21 23.04
CA ILE A 121 -3.97 -18.88 21.93
C ILE A 121 -2.94 -19.11 20.82
N ASN A 122 -2.37 -20.31 20.76
CA ASN A 122 -1.40 -20.69 19.74
C ASN A 122 -2.09 -21.02 18.41
N SER A 123 -2.73 -20.04 17.76
CA SER A 123 -3.34 -20.18 16.44
C SER A 123 -3.09 -18.92 15.60
N ARG A 124 -2.78 -19.12 14.32
CA ARG A 124 -2.63 -18.04 13.32
C ARG A 124 -3.95 -17.66 12.64
N ARG A 125 -5.05 -18.32 13.00
CA ARG A 125 -6.40 -18.14 12.42
C ARG A 125 -7.38 -17.72 13.51
N LEU A 126 -7.09 -16.59 14.16
CA LEU A 126 -7.87 -16.05 15.27
C LEU A 126 -8.60 -14.78 14.83
N ILE A 127 -9.92 -14.75 15.03
CA ILE A 127 -10.76 -13.56 14.87
C ILE A 127 -11.48 -13.24 16.18
N PHE A 128 -11.50 -11.97 16.56
CA PHE A 128 -12.29 -11.47 17.69
C PHE A 128 -13.33 -10.45 17.23
N PHE A 129 -14.60 -10.83 17.29
CA PHE A 129 -15.73 -9.94 17.08
C PHE A 129 -16.13 -9.27 18.40
N LEU A 130 -16.03 -7.94 18.44
CA LEU A 130 -16.35 -7.11 19.59
C LEU A 130 -17.64 -6.31 19.31
N ASP A 131 -18.78 -6.85 19.70
CA ASP A 131 -20.06 -6.15 19.65
C ASP A 131 -20.37 -5.46 20.97
N CYS A 132 -19.53 -4.47 21.30
CA CYS A 132 -19.67 -3.72 22.54
C CYS A 132 -19.95 -2.25 22.26
N CYS A 133 -20.72 -1.62 23.12
CA CYS A 133 -21.05 -0.21 23.03
C CYS A 133 -20.95 0.51 24.35
N HIS A 134 -20.72 1.82 24.23
CA HIS A 134 -21.00 2.77 25.29
C HIS A 134 -22.47 2.68 25.72
N ALA A 135 -22.70 2.73 27.02
CA ALA A 135 -24.03 2.75 27.64
C ALA A 135 -24.85 4.03 27.33
N ALA A 136 -24.31 5.01 26.60
CA ALA A 136 -24.95 6.32 26.37
C ALA A 136 -26.23 6.30 25.51
N GLY A 137 -26.60 5.16 24.91
CA GLY A 137 -27.74 5.02 24.00
C GLY A 137 -29.12 4.77 24.65
N MET A 138 -29.24 4.64 25.98
CA MET A 138 -30.52 4.30 26.63
C MET A 138 -31.47 5.50 26.93
N THR A 139 -31.37 6.62 26.21
CA THR A 139 -32.27 7.78 26.42
C THR A 139 -33.38 7.96 25.37
N ARG A 140 -33.86 6.87 24.73
CA ARG A 140 -35.16 6.89 24.03
C ARG A 140 -35.95 5.59 24.20
N GLY A 141 -36.39 5.32 25.43
CA GLY A 141 -37.43 4.32 25.69
C GLY A 141 -37.38 3.78 27.11
N SER A 142 -38.33 4.20 27.94
CA SER A 142 -38.43 3.89 29.36
C SER A 142 -38.37 2.39 29.71
N VAL A 143 -37.21 1.89 30.16
CA VAL A 143 -37.10 0.75 31.11
C VAL A 143 -35.82 0.94 31.95
N GLY A 144 -35.97 1.05 33.27
CA GLY A 144 -34.93 0.71 34.26
C GLY A 144 -33.82 1.74 34.51
N SER A 145 -34.03 2.62 35.48
CA SER A 145 -32.98 3.35 36.19
C SER A 145 -32.02 2.37 36.88
N GLY A 146 -30.73 2.35 36.50
CA GLY A 146 -29.74 1.51 37.17
C GLY A 146 -28.35 1.42 36.56
N VAL A 147 -28.09 1.98 35.38
CA VAL A 147 -26.72 2.06 34.86
C VAL A 147 -25.92 2.95 35.82
N SER A 148 -24.91 2.38 36.49
CA SER A 148 -24.04 3.14 37.36
C SER A 148 -23.33 4.23 36.54
N ASN A 149 -23.21 5.44 37.09
CA ASN A 149 -22.44 6.56 36.52
C ASN A 149 -21.00 6.14 36.13
N THR A 150 -20.50 4.99 36.60
CA THR A 150 -19.19 4.41 36.28
C THR A 150 -19.16 3.75 34.89
N VAL A 151 -20.24 3.07 34.46
CA VAL A 151 -20.33 2.46 33.12
C VAL A 151 -20.54 3.55 32.06
N ASP A 152 -21.27 4.62 32.42
CA ASP A 152 -21.43 5.80 31.55
C ASP A 152 -20.13 6.56 31.27
N LYS A 153 -19.08 6.35 32.09
CA LYS A 153 -17.74 6.91 31.91
C LYS A 153 -16.82 6.04 31.06
N LEU A 154 -17.28 4.86 30.62
CA LEU A 154 -16.51 4.02 29.70
C LEU A 154 -16.55 4.65 28.32
N HIS A 155 -15.37 4.85 27.72
CA HIS A 155 -15.27 5.39 26.38
C HIS A 155 -14.34 4.60 25.42
N ASN A 156 -14.33 4.85 24.11
CA ASN A 156 -13.16 4.53 23.26
C ASN A 156 -12.90 3.04 22.92
N LEU A 157 -13.93 2.22 22.70
CA LEU A 157 -13.81 0.77 22.38
C LEU A 157 -12.76 0.35 21.32
N GLU A 158 -12.41 1.22 20.37
CA GLU A 158 -11.34 0.97 19.41
C GLU A 158 -9.96 0.80 20.06
N GLY A 159 -9.70 1.51 21.15
CA GLY A 159 -8.44 1.42 21.88
C GLY A 159 -8.25 0.07 22.60
N LEU A 160 -9.34 -0.58 23.02
CA LEU A 160 -9.29 -1.96 23.54
C LEU A 160 -8.77 -2.92 22.46
N ALA A 161 -9.28 -2.81 21.24
CA ALA A 161 -8.79 -3.61 20.12
C ALA A 161 -7.30 -3.36 19.88
N GLN A 162 -6.82 -2.11 19.99
CA GLN A 162 -5.40 -1.79 19.84
C GLN A 162 -4.51 -2.29 20.99
N GLU A 163 -4.99 -2.26 22.24
CA GLU A 163 -4.22 -2.75 23.38
C GLU A 163 -4.09 -4.27 23.38
N VAL A 164 -5.17 -4.96 23.02
CA VAL A 164 -5.21 -6.42 22.99
C VAL A 164 -4.45 -6.97 21.77
N ASP A 165 -4.34 -6.22 20.68
CA ASP A 165 -3.53 -6.59 19.52
C ASP A 165 -2.03 -6.67 19.92
N ASP A 166 -1.47 -7.88 19.85
CA ASP A 166 -0.04 -8.14 20.09
C ASP A 166 0.78 -8.13 18.79
N GLY A 167 0.11 -7.91 17.66
CA GLY A 167 0.72 -7.87 16.36
C GLY A 167 1.09 -9.23 15.79
N LYS A 168 0.68 -10.37 16.40
CA LYS A 168 1.00 -11.75 15.96
C LYS A 168 -0.12 -12.46 15.18
N GLY A 169 -1.17 -11.74 14.82
CA GLY A 169 -2.15 -12.20 13.83
C GLY A 169 -3.53 -12.58 14.25
N MET A 170 -3.94 -12.02 15.38
CA MET A 170 -5.35 -11.82 15.67
C MET A 170 -5.95 -10.75 14.74
N SER A 171 -7.03 -11.11 14.05
CA SER A 171 -7.95 -10.12 13.48
C SER A 171 -8.97 -9.70 14.55
N ILE A 172 -9.30 -8.43 14.64
CA ILE A 172 -10.33 -7.89 15.53
C ILE A 172 -11.30 -7.08 14.68
N LEU A 173 -12.60 -7.27 14.89
CA LEU A 173 -13.66 -6.52 14.24
C LEU A 173 -14.65 -6.01 15.30
N SER A 174 -14.68 -4.70 15.52
CA SER A 174 -15.56 -4.03 16.47
C SER A 174 -16.79 -3.42 15.79
N SER A 175 -17.91 -3.36 16.51
CA SER A 175 -19.22 -2.98 15.95
C SER A 175 -19.39 -1.51 15.61
N CYS A 176 -18.70 -0.60 16.30
CA CYS A 176 -18.75 0.84 16.06
C CYS A 176 -17.44 1.54 16.44
N ARG A 177 -17.35 2.85 16.14
CA ARG A 177 -16.23 3.72 16.55
C ARG A 177 -16.42 4.32 17.95
N GLU A 178 -15.37 4.98 18.43
CA GLU A 178 -15.27 5.63 19.74
C GLU A 178 -16.42 6.61 20.07
N ASP A 179 -16.90 7.39 19.11
CA ASP A 179 -17.95 8.40 19.30
C ASP A 179 -19.34 7.91 18.89
N GLN A 180 -19.48 6.60 18.66
CA GLN A 180 -20.63 6.00 18.00
C GLN A 180 -21.33 4.96 18.87
N LEU A 181 -22.61 4.77 18.57
CA LEU A 181 -23.44 3.75 19.20
C LEU A 181 -23.59 2.55 18.26
N SER A 182 -23.76 1.36 18.83
CA SER A 182 -24.26 0.16 18.14
C SER A 182 -25.76 0.15 18.29
N TRP A 183 -26.42 -0.08 17.17
CA TRP A 183 -27.85 0.10 17.04
C TRP A 183 -28.55 -1.24 16.99
N ILE A 184 -29.77 -1.25 17.49
CA ILE A 184 -30.76 -2.28 17.17
C ILE A 184 -31.78 -1.60 16.25
N MET A 185 -32.05 -2.21 15.10
CA MET A 185 -33.03 -1.63 14.17
C MET A 185 -34.45 -1.97 14.60
N ASP A 186 -35.40 -1.10 14.23
CA ASP A 186 -36.80 -1.29 14.59
C ASP A 186 -37.32 -2.66 14.15
N GLY A 187 -37.79 -3.45 15.12
CA GLY A 187 -38.32 -4.79 14.89
C GLY A 187 -37.29 -5.92 14.84
N ASP A 188 -35.99 -5.62 15.01
CA ASP A 188 -34.95 -6.63 15.19
C ASP A 188 -34.71 -6.97 16.67
N HIS A 189 -34.25 -8.20 16.90
CA HIS A 189 -33.88 -8.71 18.23
C HIS A 189 -32.37 -8.80 18.44
N ASN A 190 -31.58 -8.57 17.40
CA ASN A 190 -30.13 -8.59 17.42
C ASN A 190 -29.58 -7.19 17.14
N SER A 191 -28.36 -6.90 17.60
CA SER A 191 -27.66 -5.69 17.18
C SER A 191 -27.50 -5.66 15.65
N LEU A 192 -27.36 -4.46 15.07
CA LEU A 192 -27.15 -4.28 13.63
C LEU A 192 -25.87 -4.98 13.17
N PHE A 193 -24.81 -4.91 13.98
CA PHE A 193 -23.55 -5.60 13.70
C PHE A 193 -23.73 -7.12 13.68
N THR A 194 -24.33 -7.68 14.74
CA THR A 194 -24.59 -9.12 14.84
C THR A 194 -25.55 -9.58 13.76
N LYS A 195 -26.56 -8.80 13.41
CA LYS A 195 -27.47 -9.07 12.28
C LYS A 195 -26.71 -9.17 10.96
N CYS A 196 -25.80 -8.24 10.67
CA CYS A 196 -24.98 -8.30 9.46
C CYS A 196 -24.03 -9.51 9.47
N LEU A 197 -23.44 -9.87 10.62
CA LEU A 197 -22.63 -11.07 10.76
C LEU A 197 -23.45 -12.35 10.47
N ILE A 198 -24.66 -12.45 11.05
CA ILE A 198 -25.61 -13.54 10.81
C ILE A 198 -25.98 -13.66 9.32
N GLU A 199 -26.21 -12.53 8.64
CA GLU A 199 -26.53 -12.52 7.21
C GLU A 199 -25.40 -13.11 6.37
N VAL A 200 -24.14 -12.79 6.69
CA VAL A 200 -22.98 -13.38 5.99
C VAL A 200 -22.89 -14.87 6.28
N LEU A 201 -22.96 -15.29 7.55
CA LEU A 201 -22.88 -16.70 7.95
C LEU A 201 -24.01 -17.55 7.31
N LYS A 202 -25.16 -16.94 7.00
CA LYS A 202 -26.27 -17.55 6.26
C LYS A 202 -26.14 -17.41 4.73
N GLY A 203 -25.00 -16.98 4.21
CA GLY A 203 -24.73 -16.83 2.77
C GLY A 203 -25.58 -15.77 2.06
N ARG A 204 -26.11 -14.78 2.77
CA ARG A 204 -27.00 -13.74 2.20
C ARG A 204 -26.25 -12.52 1.65
N HIS A 205 -24.93 -12.52 1.70
CA HIS A 205 -24.10 -11.39 1.26
C HIS A 205 -23.89 -11.31 -0.25
N LYS A 206 -24.07 -12.43 -0.97
CA LYS A 206 -23.92 -12.49 -2.43
C LYS A 206 -24.80 -13.59 -3.04
N SER A 207 -25.02 -13.51 -4.35
CA SER A 207 -25.91 -14.40 -5.11
C SER A 207 -25.21 -15.62 -5.73
N ALA A 208 -23.89 -15.64 -5.76
CA ALA A 208 -23.10 -16.73 -6.35
C ALA A 208 -21.83 -16.97 -5.54
N PHE A 209 -21.44 -18.24 -5.44
CA PHE A 209 -20.30 -18.70 -4.66
C PHE A 209 -19.36 -19.52 -5.53
N GLU A 210 -18.06 -19.28 -5.38
CA GLU A 210 -16.99 -19.99 -6.08
C GLU A 210 -16.48 -21.21 -5.27
N GLU A 211 -16.79 -21.26 -3.98
CA GLU A 211 -16.44 -22.35 -3.06
C GLU A 211 -17.56 -22.60 -2.04
N GLU A 212 -17.50 -23.73 -1.33
CA GLU A 212 -18.51 -24.19 -0.36
C GLU A 212 -18.39 -23.55 1.04
N PHE A 213 -17.61 -22.48 1.17
CA PHE A 213 -17.19 -21.90 2.43
C PHE A 213 -17.39 -20.39 2.44
N ILE A 214 -17.52 -19.84 3.65
CA ILE A 214 -17.44 -18.41 3.91
C ILE A 214 -16.07 -18.12 4.49
N ARG A 215 -15.35 -17.17 3.90
CA ARG A 215 -14.05 -16.70 4.41
C ARG A 215 -14.16 -15.42 5.23
N ILE A 216 -13.14 -15.16 6.04
CA ILE A 216 -13.09 -13.95 6.88
C ILE A 216 -13.11 -12.66 6.04
N SER A 217 -12.50 -12.64 4.86
CA SER A 217 -12.53 -11.49 3.95
C SER A 217 -13.95 -11.13 3.51
N GLU A 218 -14.85 -12.11 3.37
CA GLU A 218 -16.24 -11.88 2.97
C GLU A 218 -17.06 -11.27 4.11
N VAL A 219 -16.80 -11.72 5.35
CA VAL A 219 -17.41 -11.15 6.56
C VAL A 219 -17.06 -9.67 6.68
N PHE A 220 -15.77 -9.34 6.56
CA PHE A 220 -15.31 -7.96 6.60
C PHE A 220 -15.95 -7.12 5.51
N GLN A 221 -15.89 -7.55 4.25
CA GLN A 221 -16.46 -6.82 3.12
C GLN A 221 -17.94 -6.49 3.33
N TYR A 222 -18.73 -7.45 3.80
CA TYR A 222 -20.14 -7.24 3.98
C TYR A 222 -20.44 -6.33 5.16
N ILE A 223 -19.80 -6.53 6.31
CA ILE A 223 -20.03 -5.73 7.52
C ILE A 223 -19.65 -4.26 7.29
N PHE A 224 -18.46 -3.99 6.74
CA PHE A 224 -18.00 -2.63 6.46
C PHE A 224 -18.87 -1.90 5.44
N LYS A 225 -19.53 -2.64 4.54
CA LYS A 225 -20.47 -2.06 3.57
C LYS A 225 -21.85 -1.85 4.17
N LYS A 226 -22.42 -2.87 4.82
CA LYS A 226 -23.85 -2.92 5.15
C LYS A 226 -24.21 -2.21 6.43
N VAL A 227 -23.31 -2.16 7.41
CA VAL A 227 -23.58 -1.46 8.66
C VAL A 227 -23.73 0.05 8.39
N PRO A 228 -22.79 0.74 7.71
CA PRO A 228 -22.97 2.16 7.39
C PRO A 228 -24.08 2.45 6.38
N GLU A 229 -24.39 1.51 5.47
CA GLU A 229 -25.54 1.63 4.55
C GLU A 229 -26.88 1.65 5.30
N ARG A 230 -27.00 0.91 6.41
CA ARG A 230 -28.23 0.80 7.22
C ARG A 230 -28.29 1.86 8.32
N GLN A 231 -27.16 2.17 8.93
CA GLN A 231 -27.03 3.19 9.95
C GLN A 231 -25.71 3.98 9.76
N PRO A 232 -25.74 5.15 9.09
CA PRO A 232 -24.54 5.94 8.80
C PRO A 232 -23.74 6.40 10.02
N GLU A 233 -24.38 6.47 11.20
CA GLU A 233 -23.76 6.82 12.49
C GLU A 233 -23.05 5.64 13.15
N GLN A 234 -23.18 4.41 12.61
CA GLN A 234 -22.47 3.23 13.07
C GLN A 234 -21.46 2.79 12.01
N ARG A 235 -20.17 2.88 12.32
CA ARG A 235 -19.08 2.47 11.44
C ARG A 235 -18.24 1.39 12.12
N PRO A 236 -18.19 0.16 11.58
CA PRO A 236 -17.33 -0.89 12.10
C PRO A 236 -15.85 -0.48 12.06
N TYR A 237 -15.08 -1.03 12.99
CA TYR A 237 -13.64 -0.86 13.08
C TYR A 237 -12.94 -2.21 12.99
N ALA A 238 -11.78 -2.28 12.36
CA ALA A 238 -10.95 -3.48 12.39
C ALA A 238 -9.46 -3.16 12.41
N ASN A 239 -8.67 -4.03 13.04
CA ASN A 239 -7.22 -4.00 12.85
C ASN A 239 -6.86 -4.58 11.46
N LEU A 240 -5.86 -4.00 10.80
CA LEU A 240 -5.55 -4.31 9.39
C LEU A 240 -4.73 -5.61 9.20
N GLN A 241 -4.52 -6.38 10.25
CA GLN A 241 -3.63 -7.54 10.25
C GLN A 241 -4.40 -8.85 10.00
N ILE A 242 -4.81 -9.09 8.76
CA ILE A 242 -5.35 -10.40 8.36
C ILE A 242 -4.19 -11.30 7.90
N TYR A 243 -3.84 -12.29 8.72
CA TYR A 243 -2.72 -13.21 8.49
C TYR A 243 -3.02 -14.38 7.54
N ASP A 244 -4.29 -14.73 7.40
CA ASP A 244 -4.76 -15.76 6.49
C ASP A 244 -6.22 -15.43 6.15
N ASP A 245 -6.65 -15.58 4.90
CA ASP A 245 -8.06 -15.48 4.55
C ASP A 245 -8.75 -16.82 4.85
N PHE A 246 -8.78 -17.17 6.13
CA PHE A 246 -9.17 -18.50 6.57
C PHE A 246 -10.69 -18.70 6.51
N ILE A 247 -11.07 -19.98 6.48
CA ILE A 247 -12.47 -20.40 6.45
C ILE A 247 -13.09 -20.12 7.83
N ILE A 248 -14.16 -19.34 7.84
CA ILE A 248 -14.96 -19.07 9.03
C ILE A 248 -16.07 -20.10 9.19
N SER A 249 -16.77 -20.46 8.12
CA SER A 249 -17.85 -21.45 8.21
C SER A 249 -18.07 -22.17 6.87
N TYR A 250 -18.83 -23.26 6.89
CA TYR A 250 -19.47 -23.77 5.68
C TYR A 250 -20.49 -22.77 5.17
N LEU A 251 -20.79 -22.84 3.88
CA LEU A 251 -22.02 -22.27 3.34
C LEU A 251 -23.23 -23.11 3.77
N PRO A 252 -24.42 -22.48 3.87
CA PRO A 252 -25.65 -23.22 4.02
C PRO A 252 -25.78 -24.33 2.97
N GLN A 253 -26.26 -25.51 3.38
CA GLN A 253 -26.32 -26.72 2.56
C GLN A 253 -27.06 -26.51 1.25
N GLU A 254 -28.14 -25.72 1.28
CA GLU A 254 -28.93 -25.36 0.09
C GLU A 254 -28.13 -24.54 -0.94
N LEU A 255 -27.18 -23.73 -0.48
CA LEU A 255 -26.33 -22.89 -1.32
C LEU A 255 -25.08 -23.64 -1.81
N ARG A 256 -24.57 -24.61 -1.03
CA ARG A 256 -23.44 -25.48 -1.45
C ARG A 256 -23.72 -26.19 -2.77
N GLN A 257 -24.97 -26.60 -3.00
CA GLN A 257 -25.39 -27.26 -4.23
C GLN A 257 -25.38 -26.35 -5.47
N GLN A 258 -25.32 -25.03 -5.27
CA GLN A 258 -25.36 -24.01 -6.32
C GLN A 258 -23.96 -23.45 -6.64
N VAL A 259 -22.91 -23.95 -5.99
CA VAL A 259 -21.53 -23.54 -6.23
C VAL A 259 -21.11 -23.92 -7.65
N ILE A 260 -20.73 -22.92 -8.44
CA ILE A 260 -20.36 -23.12 -9.84
C ILE A 260 -18.98 -23.76 -9.87
N THR A 261 -18.94 -25.07 -10.13
CA THR A 261 -17.68 -25.83 -10.17
C THR A 261 -17.00 -25.65 -11.52
N SER A 262 -16.48 -24.45 -11.80
CA SER A 262 -15.74 -24.16 -13.04
C SER A 262 -14.36 -23.57 -12.78
N ALA A 263 -13.47 -24.38 -12.18
CA ALA A 263 -12.02 -24.32 -12.38
C ALA A 263 -11.36 -25.38 -11.51
N SER A 264 -10.42 -26.14 -12.09
CA SER A 264 -9.45 -26.94 -11.35
C SER A 264 -8.76 -26.06 -10.32
N HIS A 265 -9.17 -26.17 -9.06
CA HIS A 265 -8.46 -25.53 -7.96
C HIS A 265 -7.13 -26.27 -7.81
N GLN A 266 -6.07 -25.70 -8.39
CA GLN A 266 -4.75 -25.90 -7.82
C GLN A 266 -4.89 -25.62 -6.32
N ARG A 267 -4.55 -26.61 -5.50
CA ARG A 267 -4.49 -26.46 -4.04
C ARG A 267 -3.63 -25.24 -3.74
N ARG A 268 -4.24 -24.10 -3.45
CA ARG A 268 -3.59 -23.02 -2.71
C ARG A 268 -3.60 -23.38 -1.23
N THR A 269 -2.93 -24.49 -0.93
CA THR A 269 -2.25 -24.60 0.36
C THR A 269 -1.02 -23.74 0.19
N VAL A 270 -1.06 -22.54 0.75
CA VAL A 270 0.15 -21.77 1.02
C VAL A 270 1.10 -22.72 1.76
N ASP A 271 2.29 -22.89 1.19
CA ASP A 271 3.27 -23.85 1.66
C ASP A 271 3.54 -23.64 3.16
N LYS A 272 3.44 -24.71 3.97
CA LYS A 272 3.61 -24.68 5.44
C LYS A 272 5.07 -24.50 5.85
N LEU A 273 5.99 -24.37 4.90
CA LEU A 273 7.42 -24.30 5.15
C LEU A 273 7.91 -22.84 5.09
N HIS A 274 8.14 -22.29 6.29
CA HIS A 274 8.82 -21.02 6.58
C HIS A 274 8.18 -19.77 5.96
N LYS A 275 7.28 -19.13 6.72
CA LYS A 275 6.99 -17.71 6.54
C LYS A 275 7.67 -16.91 7.66
N PRO A 276 8.39 -15.82 7.36
CA PRO A 276 9.02 -14.97 8.36
C PRO A 276 7.99 -14.30 9.26
N ASP A 277 8.38 -13.99 10.50
CA ASP A 277 7.55 -13.27 11.46
C ASP A 277 7.16 -11.88 10.94
N VAL A 278 5.92 -11.44 11.20
CA VAL A 278 5.50 -10.08 10.83
C VAL A 278 6.30 -9.08 11.65
N VAL A 279 7.03 -8.21 10.95
CA VAL A 279 7.75 -7.10 11.58
C VAL A 279 6.72 -6.06 12.01
N THR A 280 6.45 -5.97 13.31
CA THR A 280 5.50 -5.02 13.92
C THR A 280 6.18 -3.76 14.47
N SER A 281 7.50 -3.81 14.59
CA SER A 281 8.39 -2.71 14.95
C SER A 281 9.79 -3.00 14.42
N PHE A 282 10.49 -1.99 13.92
CA PHE A 282 11.93 -2.08 13.61
C PHE A 282 12.75 -1.90 14.90
N ARG A 283 12.35 -0.94 15.74
CA ARG A 283 12.88 -0.72 17.09
C ARG A 283 11.76 -0.28 18.02
N LYS A 284 11.69 -0.89 19.21
CA LYS A 284 10.79 -0.51 20.28
C LYS A 284 11.50 -0.58 21.63
N ARG A 285 11.53 0.53 22.35
CA ARG A 285 12.09 0.65 23.69
C ARG A 285 11.00 1.00 24.69
N THR A 286 11.26 0.75 25.98
CA THR A 286 10.33 1.10 27.06
C THR A 286 10.47 2.54 27.52
N ASP A 287 11.58 3.20 27.17
CA ASP A 287 11.99 4.52 27.62
C ASP A 287 12.01 5.59 26.51
N ALA A 288 11.61 5.23 25.27
CA ALA A 288 11.57 6.16 24.14
C ALA A 288 10.31 7.04 24.18
N ASP A 289 10.49 8.34 23.97
CA ASP A 289 9.46 9.37 23.87
C ASP A 289 9.25 9.88 22.42
N ALA A 290 10.09 9.45 21.47
CA ALA A 290 9.97 9.77 20.05
C ALA A 290 9.73 8.53 19.17
N ALA A 291 8.99 8.67 18.08
CA ALA A 291 8.71 7.59 17.13
C ALA A 291 8.67 8.04 15.66
N ILE A 292 9.20 7.20 14.77
CA ILE A 292 9.07 7.33 13.30
C ILE A 292 8.10 6.27 12.79
N LEU A 293 7.05 6.73 12.10
CA LEU A 293 6.07 5.88 11.45
C LEU A 293 6.33 5.82 9.94
N PHE A 294 6.60 4.62 9.43
CA PHE A 294 6.83 4.34 8.01
C PHE A 294 5.52 3.88 7.36
N VAL A 295 4.76 4.83 6.81
CA VAL A 295 3.41 4.60 6.28
C VAL A 295 3.46 4.28 4.79
N HIS A 296 3.24 3.02 4.43
CA HIS A 296 3.10 2.62 3.04
C HIS A 296 1.62 2.42 2.64
N GLY A 297 1.32 2.67 1.37
CA GLY A 297 -0.03 2.55 0.81
C GLY A 297 -0.54 1.10 0.62
N PHE A 298 -1.53 0.94 -0.27
CA PHE A 298 -2.37 -0.27 -0.42
C PHE A 298 -1.71 -1.52 -1.02
N VAL A 299 -0.51 -1.40 -1.59
CA VAL A 299 0.14 -2.50 -2.32
C VAL A 299 1.59 -2.60 -1.90
N GLY A 300 1.95 -3.67 -1.20
CA GLY A 300 3.31 -3.89 -0.68
C GLY A 300 3.33 -3.93 0.84
N GLU A 301 4.40 -4.52 1.36
CA GLU A 301 4.57 -4.86 2.77
C GLU A 301 5.07 -3.64 3.53
N GLY A 302 4.32 -3.17 4.54
CA GLY A 302 4.72 -1.96 5.30
C GLY A 302 6.16 -2.00 5.82
N ALA A 303 6.65 -3.19 6.17
CA ALA A 303 8.01 -3.42 6.65
C ALA A 303 9.08 -3.42 5.53
N GLN A 304 8.79 -3.96 4.35
CA GLN A 304 9.78 -4.05 3.26
C GLN A 304 9.70 -2.89 2.26
N SER A 305 8.62 -2.10 2.31
CA SER A 305 8.40 -1.00 1.38
C SER A 305 9.50 0.05 1.40
N PHE A 306 10.05 0.33 2.58
CA PHE A 306 11.13 1.31 2.77
C PHE A 306 12.54 0.69 2.68
N GLY A 307 12.66 -0.59 2.29
CA GLY A 307 13.95 -1.27 2.19
C GLY A 307 14.76 -1.19 3.48
N ASP A 308 16.05 -0.89 3.36
CA ASP A 308 16.98 -0.78 4.50
C ASP A 308 16.96 0.61 5.16
N LEU A 309 16.06 1.52 4.76
CA LEU A 309 15.99 2.87 5.32
C LEU A 309 15.85 2.88 6.85
N PRO A 310 14.96 2.09 7.49
CA PRO A 310 14.87 2.06 8.95
C PRO A 310 16.19 1.61 9.58
N GLU A 311 16.87 0.63 9.00
CA GLU A 311 18.15 0.11 9.47
C GLU A 311 19.25 1.20 9.42
N TYR A 312 19.33 1.95 8.32
CA TYR A 312 20.29 3.04 8.21
C TYR A 312 20.03 4.18 9.19
N LEU A 313 18.76 4.47 9.50
CA LEU A 313 18.44 5.45 10.54
C LEU A 313 18.76 4.92 11.94
N MET A 314 18.53 3.64 12.23
CA MET A 314 18.87 3.03 13.53
C MET A 314 20.38 2.98 13.79
N GLN A 315 21.21 2.96 12.75
CA GLN A 315 22.67 3.00 12.85
C GLN A 315 23.21 4.41 13.14
N ASP A 316 22.40 5.45 12.97
CA ASP A 316 22.79 6.82 13.23
C ASP A 316 22.41 7.24 14.66
N LYS A 317 23.41 7.70 15.41
CA LYS A 317 23.26 8.10 16.82
C LYS A 317 22.24 9.20 17.05
N GLN A 318 21.97 10.05 16.06
CA GLN A 318 20.96 11.11 16.19
C GLN A 318 19.54 10.55 16.35
N PHE A 319 19.34 9.28 15.99
CA PHE A 319 18.06 8.61 16.10
C PHE A 319 18.02 7.61 17.25
N ASP A 320 19.00 7.53 18.15
CA ASP A 320 19.05 6.51 19.22
C ASP A 320 17.78 6.50 20.10
N ASP A 321 17.15 7.66 20.29
CA ASP A 321 15.95 7.85 21.11
C ASP A 321 14.62 7.71 20.32
N TRP A 322 14.68 7.45 19.01
CA TRP A 322 13.50 7.29 18.16
C TRP A 322 13.13 5.82 18.01
N ASP A 323 11.95 5.41 18.47
CA ASP A 323 11.39 4.13 18.06
C ASP A 323 10.91 4.17 16.61
N MET A 324 10.83 3.01 15.96
CA MET A 324 10.58 2.94 14.51
C MET A 324 9.57 1.85 14.18
N PHE A 325 8.49 2.22 13.51
CA PHE A 325 7.36 1.33 13.26
C PHE A 325 6.96 1.30 11.79
N PRO A 326 6.84 0.10 11.18
CA PRO A 326 6.15 -0.01 9.91
C PRO A 326 4.64 0.20 10.11
N PHE A 327 4.02 0.87 9.15
CA PHE A 327 2.58 1.07 9.13
C PHE A 327 2.04 0.82 7.72
N GLY A 328 1.10 -0.13 7.61
CA GLY A 328 0.57 -0.59 6.33
C GLY A 328 0.01 -2.01 6.47
N PHE A 329 -0.36 -2.62 5.34
CA PHE A 329 -0.83 -4.00 5.31
C PHE A 329 0.33 -5.00 5.51
N SER A 330 0.02 -6.16 6.09
CA SER A 330 0.97 -7.27 6.26
C SER A 330 1.16 -8.07 4.96
N GLU A 331 2.29 -8.79 4.85
CA GLU A 331 2.67 -9.66 3.70
C GLU A 331 1.63 -10.74 3.34
N TYR A 332 0.71 -11.00 4.27
CA TYR A 332 -0.22 -12.11 4.23
C TYR A 332 -1.52 -11.79 3.50
N ILE A 333 -1.77 -10.51 3.22
CA ILE A 333 -2.92 -10.08 2.44
C ILE A 333 -2.58 -10.27 0.95
N ALA A 334 -2.89 -11.45 0.44
CA ALA A 334 -2.58 -11.80 -0.94
C ALA A 334 -3.40 -10.94 -1.93
N PRO A 335 -2.76 -10.18 -2.85
CA PRO A 335 -3.44 -9.26 -3.79
C PRO A 335 -4.47 -9.91 -4.75
N HIS A 336 -4.58 -11.23 -4.73
CA HIS A 336 -5.43 -12.02 -5.61
C HIS A 336 -6.73 -12.55 -4.95
N LEU A 337 -6.95 -12.31 -3.65
CA LEU A 337 -8.09 -12.86 -2.89
C LEU A 337 -9.38 -12.02 -2.93
N GLY A 338 -9.48 -11.02 -3.82
CA GLY A 338 -10.75 -10.35 -4.04
C GLY A 338 -10.69 -9.30 -5.14
N LYS A 339 -11.42 -9.53 -6.23
CA LYS A 339 -11.53 -8.59 -7.37
C LYS A 339 -12.28 -7.27 -7.04
N GLY A 340 -12.52 -6.95 -5.76
CA GLY A 340 -13.32 -5.80 -5.34
C GLY A 340 -12.86 -5.02 -4.11
N ILE A 341 -11.66 -5.26 -3.56
CA ILE A 341 -11.25 -4.71 -2.24
C ILE A 341 -10.18 -3.60 -2.32
N TRP A 342 -9.70 -3.17 -3.49
CA TRP A 342 -8.44 -2.40 -3.51
C TRP A 342 -8.45 -1.18 -4.43
N ALA A 343 -8.16 -0.02 -3.80
CA ALA A 343 -8.08 1.37 -4.29
C ALA A 343 -9.42 2.14 -4.42
N SER A 344 -10.40 1.83 -3.58
CA SER A 344 -11.59 2.66 -3.43
C SER A 344 -11.43 3.77 -2.39
N LYS A 345 -12.28 4.79 -2.44
CA LYS A 345 -12.42 5.82 -1.40
C LYS A 345 -12.57 5.22 0.00
N ASP A 346 -13.36 4.15 0.13
CA ASP A 346 -13.67 3.53 1.41
C ASP A 346 -12.43 2.87 2.05
N ASP A 347 -11.47 2.42 1.22
CA ASP A 347 -10.22 1.83 1.70
C ASP A 347 -9.27 2.89 2.28
N ILE A 348 -9.14 4.05 1.64
CA ILE A 348 -8.34 5.18 2.15
C ILE A 348 -8.89 5.64 3.48
N THR A 349 -10.21 5.82 3.58
CA THR A 349 -10.87 6.18 4.83
C THR A 349 -10.57 5.14 5.92
N ARG A 350 -10.79 3.85 5.66
CA ARG A 350 -10.55 2.79 6.65
C ARG A 350 -9.10 2.76 7.17
N VAL A 351 -8.10 2.87 6.30
CA VAL A 351 -6.69 2.86 6.74
C VAL A 351 -6.34 4.15 7.48
N ALA A 352 -6.91 5.29 7.08
CA ALA A 352 -6.73 6.55 7.78
C ALA A 352 -7.32 6.51 9.19
N ASP A 353 -8.50 5.91 9.33
CA ASP A 353 -9.12 5.66 10.62
C ASP A 353 -8.24 4.78 11.50
N TYR A 354 -7.73 3.67 10.95
CA TYR A 354 -6.80 2.81 11.68
C TYR A 354 -5.54 3.57 12.14
N LEU A 355 -4.98 4.44 11.29
CA LEU A 355 -3.82 5.27 11.65
C LEU A 355 -4.16 6.24 12.77
N LYS A 356 -5.29 6.94 12.68
CA LYS A 356 -5.78 7.85 13.72
C LYS A 356 -5.94 7.15 15.06
N THR A 357 -6.57 5.98 15.08
CA THR A 357 -6.74 5.15 16.29
C THR A 357 -5.37 4.72 16.85
N CYS A 358 -4.44 4.29 16.00
CA CYS A 358 -3.08 3.94 16.43
C CYS A 358 -2.35 5.13 17.04
N LEU A 359 -2.42 6.30 16.41
CA LEU A 359 -1.82 7.53 16.94
C LEU A 359 -2.37 7.84 18.33
N LYS A 360 -3.68 7.67 18.53
CA LYS A 360 -4.35 7.96 19.80
C LYS A 360 -4.04 6.97 20.93
N PHE A 361 -4.04 5.67 20.65
CA PHE A 361 -3.94 4.66 21.70
C PHE A 361 -2.61 3.91 21.71
N LYS A 362 -2.15 3.43 20.56
CA LYS A 362 -0.94 2.61 20.45
C LYS A 362 0.33 3.43 20.60
N PHE A 363 0.33 4.64 20.07
CA PHE A 363 1.48 5.54 20.09
C PHE A 363 1.39 6.62 21.18
N ARG A 364 0.42 6.51 22.11
CA ARG A 364 0.12 7.55 23.12
C ARG A 364 1.29 7.94 24.04
N GLN A 365 2.29 7.08 24.15
CA GLN A 365 3.48 7.31 24.97
C GLN A 365 4.52 8.22 24.30
N TYR A 366 4.41 8.45 22.99
CA TYR A 366 5.37 9.26 22.25
C TYR A 366 4.86 10.69 22.12
N ASP A 367 5.65 11.64 22.59
CA ASP A 367 5.40 13.09 22.53
C ASP A 367 5.99 13.72 21.25
N SER A 368 6.82 12.97 20.51
CA SER A 368 7.41 13.39 19.24
C SER A 368 7.28 12.34 18.15
N ILE A 369 6.42 12.57 17.16
CA ILE A 369 6.10 11.62 16.10
C ILE A 369 6.43 12.20 14.73
N ALA A 370 7.29 11.50 14.00
CA ALA A 370 7.56 11.76 12.59
C ALA A 370 6.84 10.72 11.73
N ILE A 371 6.21 11.15 10.63
CA ILE A 371 5.49 10.28 9.70
C ILE A 371 6.14 10.38 8.32
N LEU A 372 6.68 9.26 7.84
CA LEU A 372 7.22 9.10 6.49
C LEU A 372 6.23 8.27 5.69
N ALA A 373 5.54 8.90 4.74
CA ALA A 373 4.49 8.26 3.95
C ALA A 373 4.94 8.08 2.50
N HIS A 374 4.54 6.99 1.85
CA HIS A 374 4.84 6.75 0.43
C HIS A 374 3.60 6.41 -0.40
N GLY A 375 3.53 6.98 -1.61
CA GLY A 375 2.48 6.71 -2.58
C GLY A 375 1.09 7.02 -2.03
N THR A 376 0.18 6.05 -2.12
CA THR A 376 -1.18 6.19 -1.56
C THR A 376 -1.22 6.22 -0.03
N GLY A 377 -0.15 5.81 0.65
CA GLY A 377 0.00 5.97 2.11
C GLY A 377 0.00 7.44 2.52
N GLY A 378 0.48 8.34 1.66
CA GLY A 378 0.40 9.77 1.94
C GLY A 378 -1.03 10.33 1.91
N LEU A 379 -1.95 9.74 1.14
CA LEU A 379 -3.37 10.13 1.18
C LEU A 379 -4.03 9.66 2.48
N VAL A 380 -3.65 8.47 2.96
CA VAL A 380 -4.07 7.93 4.25
C VAL A 380 -3.63 8.84 5.39
N VAL A 381 -2.35 9.24 5.41
CA VAL A 381 -1.82 10.17 6.42
C VAL A 381 -2.56 11.50 6.38
N GLN A 382 -2.76 12.06 5.18
CA GLN A 382 -3.48 13.33 5.04
C GLN A 382 -4.91 13.25 5.58
N GLN A 383 -5.65 12.18 5.28
CA GLN A 383 -7.00 11.96 5.82
C GLN A 383 -6.97 11.79 7.35
N ALA A 384 -6.04 11.00 7.88
CA ALA A 384 -5.94 10.72 9.32
C ALA A 384 -5.68 12.00 10.12
N LEU A 385 -4.75 12.85 9.66
CA LEU A 385 -4.39 14.10 10.33
C LEU A 385 -5.51 15.15 10.28
N LEU A 386 -6.34 15.14 9.23
CA LEU A 386 -7.50 16.04 9.15
C LEU A 386 -8.53 15.78 10.26
N GLU A 387 -8.63 14.53 10.71
CA GLU A 387 -9.57 14.09 11.74
C GLU A 387 -8.92 13.91 13.11
N LEU A 388 -7.60 14.12 13.23
CA LEU A 388 -6.86 13.99 14.47
C LEU A 388 -7.14 15.20 15.39
N ASP A 389 -7.33 14.95 16.68
CA ASP A 389 -7.58 16.00 17.67
C ASP A 389 -6.36 16.92 17.86
N GLU A 390 -6.61 18.19 18.23
CA GLU A 390 -5.56 19.21 18.35
C GLU A 390 -4.46 18.82 19.33
N LYS A 391 -4.81 18.17 20.45
CA LYS A 391 -3.83 17.78 21.46
C LYS A 391 -2.86 16.76 20.85
N ARG A 392 -3.40 15.74 20.17
CA ARG A 392 -2.58 14.70 19.56
C ARG A 392 -1.83 15.17 18.31
N LEU A 393 -2.36 16.18 17.62
CA LEU A 393 -1.71 16.81 16.49
C LEU A 393 -0.41 17.54 16.88
N LEU A 394 -0.32 18.06 18.12
CA LEU A 394 0.90 18.71 18.64
C LEU A 394 2.07 17.74 18.82
N ASP A 395 1.77 16.44 19.02
CA ASP A 395 2.80 15.42 19.15
C ASP A 395 3.36 15.02 17.77
N ILE A 396 2.71 15.41 16.67
CA ILE A 396 3.26 15.25 15.32
C ILE A 396 4.27 16.36 15.09
N THR A 397 5.52 15.98 14.84
CA THR A 397 6.63 16.92 14.61
C THR A 397 6.97 17.06 13.13
N HIS A 398 6.86 15.96 12.37
CA HIS A 398 7.25 15.91 10.96
C HIS A 398 6.29 15.06 10.14
N VAL A 399 5.96 15.52 8.92
CA VAL A 399 5.17 14.76 7.94
C VAL A 399 5.85 14.88 6.57
N LEU A 400 6.38 13.76 6.08
CA LEU A 400 7.11 13.66 4.81
C LEU A 400 6.33 12.76 3.85
N LEU A 401 5.89 13.29 2.72
CA LEU A 401 5.06 12.57 1.74
C LEU A 401 5.85 12.26 0.46
N PHE A 402 6.34 11.04 0.31
CA PHE A 402 7.09 10.58 -0.86
C PHE A 402 6.15 10.08 -1.96
N GLY A 403 6.28 10.61 -3.18
CA GLY A 403 5.57 10.14 -4.38
C GLY A 403 4.05 10.12 -4.22
N THR A 404 3.48 11.00 -3.38
CA THR A 404 2.05 10.94 -3.04
C THR A 404 1.20 11.68 -4.08
N PRO A 405 0.13 11.07 -4.64
CA PRO A 405 -0.74 11.72 -5.61
C PRO A 405 -1.75 12.67 -4.94
N SER A 406 -1.25 13.65 -4.19
CA SER A 406 -2.04 14.55 -3.33
C SER A 406 -3.04 15.41 -4.10
N GLY A 407 -2.73 15.78 -5.33
CA GLY A 407 -3.59 16.51 -6.26
C GLY A 407 -4.43 15.59 -7.17
N GLY A 408 -4.36 14.27 -6.94
CA GLY A 408 -5.01 13.27 -7.76
C GLY A 408 -4.38 13.10 -9.15
N LEU A 409 -4.90 12.15 -9.91
CA LEU A 409 -4.43 11.76 -11.24
C LEU A 409 -5.43 12.27 -12.29
N LYS A 410 -4.93 12.90 -13.36
CA LYS A 410 -5.78 13.42 -14.46
C LYS A 410 -6.35 12.27 -15.30
N SER A 411 -7.54 12.46 -15.87
CA SER A 411 -8.33 11.40 -16.54
C SER A 411 -7.58 10.69 -17.70
N ASN A 412 -6.77 11.41 -18.48
CA ASN A 412 -5.95 10.83 -19.56
C ASN A 412 -4.85 9.87 -19.04
N TYR A 413 -4.47 10.02 -17.77
CA TYR A 413 -3.52 9.16 -17.09
C TYR A 413 -4.21 7.91 -16.50
N LEU A 414 -5.47 8.06 -16.05
CA LEU A 414 -6.34 6.96 -15.63
C LEU A 414 -6.72 6.03 -16.79
N GLU A 415 -6.88 6.55 -18.01
CA GLU A 415 -7.15 5.71 -19.21
C GLU A 415 -5.97 4.81 -19.61
N ARG A 416 -4.72 5.22 -19.30
CA ARG A 416 -3.50 4.41 -19.51
C ARG A 416 -3.37 3.28 -18.50
N ILE A 417 -4.01 3.40 -17.34
CA ILE A 417 -3.98 2.41 -16.25
C ILE A 417 -5.34 1.71 -16.29
N PHE A 418 -5.46 0.66 -17.12
CA PHE A 418 -6.69 -0.13 -17.30
C PHE A 418 -7.11 -0.86 -16.01
N ASN A 419 -7.56 -0.11 -15.00
CA ASN A 419 -8.03 -0.65 -13.75
C ASN A 419 -9.13 0.27 -13.21
N LYS A 420 -10.37 -0.24 -13.14
CA LYS A 420 -11.51 0.42 -12.46
C LYS A 420 -11.18 0.85 -11.02
N LYS A 421 -10.10 0.29 -10.45
CA LYS A 421 -9.54 0.53 -9.13
C LYS A 421 -9.02 1.96 -8.88
N TYR A 422 -8.66 2.78 -9.86
CA TYR A 422 -8.05 4.11 -9.59
C TYR A 422 -8.96 5.31 -9.88
N ARG A 423 -10.24 5.08 -10.15
CA ARG A 423 -11.21 6.15 -10.45
C ARG A 423 -11.38 7.13 -9.29
N ASP A 424 -11.19 6.68 -8.06
CA ASP A 424 -11.35 7.49 -6.86
C ASP A 424 -10.14 8.41 -6.60
N LEU A 425 -9.03 8.20 -7.31
CA LEU A 425 -7.87 9.10 -7.32
C LEU A 425 -7.95 10.18 -8.40
N ASP A 426 -9.08 10.32 -9.11
CA ASP A 426 -9.24 11.41 -10.08
C ASP A 426 -9.03 12.76 -9.40
N ALA A 427 -8.27 13.65 -10.03
CA ALA A 427 -8.01 15.00 -9.52
C ALA A 427 -9.30 15.80 -9.23
N ASN A 428 -10.38 15.50 -9.96
CA ASN A 428 -11.71 16.10 -9.76
C ASN A 428 -12.65 15.20 -8.95
N GLY A 429 -12.16 14.05 -8.47
CA GLY A 429 -12.91 13.11 -7.67
C GLY A 429 -13.21 13.65 -6.26
N ALA A 430 -14.36 13.26 -5.70
CA ALA A 430 -14.84 13.75 -4.41
C ALA A 430 -13.87 13.50 -3.24
N LEU A 431 -13.06 12.45 -3.32
CA LEU A 431 -12.03 12.15 -2.32
C LEU A 431 -10.92 13.21 -2.33
N ILE A 432 -10.30 13.43 -3.50
CA ILE A 432 -9.17 14.36 -3.64
C ILE A 432 -9.63 15.80 -3.33
N THR A 433 -10.78 16.22 -3.87
CA THR A 433 -11.29 17.58 -3.62
C THR A 433 -11.59 17.82 -2.14
N SER A 434 -12.27 16.88 -1.47
CA SER A 434 -12.52 16.97 -0.02
C SER A 434 -11.23 16.99 0.80
N LEU A 435 -10.23 16.21 0.42
CA LEU A 435 -8.92 16.20 1.07
C LEU A 435 -8.21 17.55 0.90
N ARG A 436 -8.24 18.15 -0.29
CA ARG A 436 -7.61 19.47 -0.53
C ARG A 436 -8.31 20.59 0.22
N ASP A 437 -9.64 20.60 0.20
CA ASP A 437 -10.42 21.60 0.94
C ASP A 437 -10.17 21.53 2.44
N GLY A 438 -10.15 20.31 3.00
CA GLY A 438 -9.82 20.08 4.40
C GLY A 438 -8.39 20.50 4.75
N TRP A 439 -7.42 20.07 3.95
CA TRP A 439 -5.99 20.34 4.20
C TRP A 439 -5.69 21.83 4.16
N ASN A 440 -6.14 22.53 3.11
CA ASN A 440 -5.92 23.96 2.95
C ASN A 440 -6.60 24.80 4.05
N LYS A 441 -7.70 24.30 4.63
CA LYS A 441 -8.38 24.96 5.75
C LYS A 441 -7.69 24.71 7.09
N ARG A 442 -7.28 23.48 7.37
CA ARG A 442 -6.72 23.06 8.67
C ARG A 442 -5.23 23.38 8.78
N PHE A 443 -4.46 23.13 7.73
CA PHE A 443 -3.00 23.18 7.71
C PHE A 443 -2.46 24.34 6.89
N LYS A 444 -3.11 25.51 6.99
CA LYS A 444 -2.54 26.74 6.42
C LYS A 444 -1.21 27.11 7.11
N ASN A 445 -1.09 26.82 8.40
CA ASN A 445 0.12 26.92 9.19
C ASN A 445 0.19 25.67 10.08
N PRO A 446 0.69 24.52 9.59
CA PRO A 446 0.75 23.30 10.38
C PRO A 446 1.68 23.48 11.59
N SER A 447 1.38 22.80 12.70
CA SER A 447 2.24 22.75 13.89
C SER A 447 3.48 21.86 13.71
N PHE A 448 3.53 21.12 12.60
CA PHE A 448 4.59 20.19 12.23
C PHE A 448 5.32 20.66 10.98
N ASN A 449 6.56 20.21 10.82
CA ASN A 449 7.33 20.41 9.61
C ASN A 449 6.80 19.48 8.51
N PHE A 450 6.39 20.06 7.38
CA PHE A 450 5.74 19.35 6.30
C PHE A 450 6.58 19.43 5.02
N LYS A 451 6.80 18.27 4.36
CA LYS A 451 7.37 18.22 3.02
C LYS A 451 6.64 17.23 2.12
N SER A 452 6.29 17.68 0.92
CA SER A 452 5.88 16.83 -0.19
C SER A 452 7.07 16.56 -1.11
N ILE A 453 7.44 15.29 -1.25
CA ILE A 453 8.67 14.85 -1.91
C ILE A 453 8.30 14.03 -3.15
N ALA A 454 8.78 14.42 -4.34
CA ALA A 454 8.60 13.63 -5.55
C ALA A 454 9.93 13.14 -6.12
N ALA A 455 9.91 12.01 -6.82
CA ALA A 455 11.10 11.55 -7.54
C ALA A 455 11.17 12.12 -8.96
N ILE A 456 12.38 12.46 -9.40
CA ILE A 456 12.64 12.96 -10.76
C ILE A 456 12.06 12.04 -11.85
N ARG A 457 12.14 10.72 -11.64
CA ARG A 457 11.67 9.70 -12.60
C ARG A 457 10.48 8.92 -12.05
N ASP A 458 9.55 9.62 -11.39
CA ASP A 458 8.29 9.03 -10.99
C ASP A 458 7.38 8.85 -12.22
N GLU A 459 7.27 7.61 -12.69
CA GLU A 459 6.43 7.26 -13.84
C GLU A 459 4.96 7.03 -13.46
N PHE A 460 4.65 6.94 -12.15
CA PHE A 460 3.35 6.54 -11.58
C PHE A 460 2.57 7.74 -11.02
N VAL A 461 3.27 8.70 -10.43
CA VAL A 461 2.70 9.91 -9.87
C VAL A 461 3.42 11.11 -10.48
N PRO A 462 2.75 11.88 -11.34
CA PRO A 462 3.34 13.11 -11.88
C PRO A 462 3.72 14.06 -10.76
N SER A 463 4.88 14.72 -10.86
CA SER A 463 5.34 15.70 -9.85
C SER A 463 4.30 16.79 -9.55
N ALA A 464 3.56 17.25 -10.57
CA ALA A 464 2.44 18.17 -10.41
C ALA A 464 1.35 17.64 -9.45
N SER A 465 1.08 16.33 -9.45
CA SER A 465 0.14 15.72 -8.49
C SER A 465 0.68 15.77 -7.06
N SER A 466 1.99 15.68 -6.88
CA SER A 466 2.62 15.79 -5.56
C SER A 466 2.83 17.23 -5.11
N PHE A 467 3.02 18.19 -6.02
CA PHE A 467 3.46 19.55 -5.70
C PHE A 467 2.38 20.61 -5.82
N ASP A 468 1.58 20.63 -6.89
CA ASP A 468 0.57 21.68 -7.15
C ASP A 468 -0.36 21.96 -5.95
N PRO A 469 -0.70 20.99 -5.08
CA PRO A 469 -1.53 21.26 -3.90
C PRO A 469 -0.87 22.06 -2.77
N PHE A 470 0.45 22.23 -2.76
CA PHE A 470 1.23 22.73 -1.62
C PHE A 470 2.06 23.96 -2.00
N GLN A 471 2.59 24.67 -0.99
CA GLN A 471 3.47 25.81 -1.25
C GLN A 471 4.84 25.34 -1.75
N GLU A 472 5.54 26.18 -2.50
CA GLU A 472 6.84 25.83 -3.09
C GLU A 472 7.86 25.45 -2.00
N GLU A 473 7.85 26.15 -0.86
CA GLU A 473 8.74 25.88 0.27
C GLU A 473 8.43 24.55 0.97
N GLU A 474 7.25 23.96 0.74
CA GLU A 474 6.83 22.66 1.26
C GLU A 474 7.17 21.52 0.30
N THR A 475 7.70 21.81 -0.89
CA THR A 475 7.97 20.81 -1.92
C THR A 475 9.46 20.54 -2.07
N LEU A 476 9.82 19.27 -2.29
CA LEU A 476 11.19 18.83 -2.52
C LEU A 476 11.21 17.75 -3.61
N MET A 477 12.30 17.70 -4.36
CA MET A 477 12.52 16.66 -5.36
C MET A 477 13.76 15.85 -5.00
N VAL A 478 13.67 14.53 -5.17
CA VAL A 478 14.77 13.59 -4.93
C VAL A 478 15.09 12.78 -6.17
N SER A 479 16.33 12.30 -6.27
CA SER A 479 16.67 11.36 -7.34
C SER A 479 16.00 9.99 -7.15
N GLY A 480 15.85 9.27 -8.27
CA GLY A 480 15.23 7.94 -8.26
C GLY A 480 13.95 7.86 -9.08
N SER A 481 13.21 6.77 -8.87
CA SER A 481 11.86 6.52 -9.38
C SER A 481 10.87 6.46 -8.22
N HIS A 482 9.58 6.24 -8.53
CA HIS A 482 8.53 6.04 -7.53
C HIS A 482 8.98 5.13 -6.38
N PHE A 483 9.54 3.96 -6.72
CA PHE A 483 9.93 2.97 -5.73
C PHE A 483 11.32 3.19 -5.13
N SER A 484 12.29 3.72 -5.91
CA SER A 484 13.66 3.83 -5.40
C SER A 484 13.86 5.02 -4.46
N MET A 485 12.94 6.00 -4.46
CA MET A 485 13.07 7.20 -3.62
C MET A 485 12.97 6.93 -2.11
N ILE A 486 12.44 5.77 -1.74
CA ILE A 486 12.33 5.30 -0.35
C ILE A 486 13.13 4.03 -0.08
N LYS A 487 13.91 3.55 -1.06
CA LYS A 487 14.71 2.32 -0.96
C LYS A 487 16.19 2.63 -1.14
N PRO A 488 16.82 3.28 -0.15
CA PRO A 488 18.22 3.65 -0.21
C PRO A 488 19.12 2.43 -0.34
N LYS A 489 20.26 2.61 -1.00
CA LYS A 489 21.24 1.52 -1.19
C LYS A 489 22.40 1.55 -0.19
N SER A 490 22.54 2.65 0.55
CA SER A 490 23.61 2.86 1.52
C SER A 490 23.19 3.93 2.54
N PRO A 491 23.86 4.02 3.71
CA PRO A 491 23.66 5.10 4.68
C PRO A 491 23.88 6.52 4.11
N ASP A 492 24.72 6.66 3.08
CA ASP A 492 25.02 7.93 2.41
C ASP A 492 24.11 8.22 1.20
N ASP A 493 23.05 7.43 1.01
CA ASP A 493 22.07 7.66 -0.06
C ASP A 493 21.31 8.98 0.16
N GLU A 494 21.01 9.68 -0.93
CA GLU A 494 20.33 10.99 -0.93
C GLU A 494 19.05 10.98 -0.09
N SER A 495 18.26 9.90 -0.18
CA SER A 495 17.01 9.78 0.58
C SER A 495 17.24 9.68 2.09
N VAL A 496 18.31 8.99 2.53
CA VAL A 496 18.70 8.88 3.94
C VAL A 496 19.18 10.23 4.45
N LEU A 497 20.10 10.87 3.71
CA LEU A 497 20.65 12.18 4.08
C LEU A 497 19.55 13.24 4.16
N LEU A 498 18.61 13.23 3.22
CA LEU A 498 17.46 14.13 3.23
C LEU A 498 16.61 13.93 4.49
N ILE A 499 16.24 12.69 4.81
CA ILE A 499 15.41 12.39 5.98
C ILE A 499 16.14 12.80 7.25
N LYS A 500 17.45 12.50 7.35
CA LYS A 500 18.28 12.93 8.48
C LYS A 500 18.17 14.44 8.66
N ASN A 501 18.52 15.21 7.63
CA ASN A 501 18.49 16.66 7.68
C ASN A 501 17.10 17.20 8.05
N LEU A 502 16.03 16.71 7.41
CA LEU A 502 14.68 17.19 7.69
C LEU A 502 14.20 16.90 9.11
N LEU A 503 14.66 15.82 9.73
CA LEU A 503 14.28 15.44 11.09
C LEU A 503 15.21 16.04 12.16
N THR A 504 16.43 16.45 11.79
CA THR A 504 17.47 16.90 12.75
C THR A 504 17.87 18.37 12.61
N GLU A 505 17.42 19.11 11.59
CA GLU A 505 17.68 20.55 11.38
C GLU A 505 16.95 21.46 12.40
N GLY A 506 17.03 21.10 13.68
CA GLY A 506 17.16 22.01 14.81
C GLY A 506 18.60 22.14 15.34
N MET A 507 19.58 21.38 14.81
CA MET A 507 21.00 21.44 15.23
C MET A 507 21.95 21.60 14.03
N GLN A 508 22.93 22.50 14.22
CA GLN A 508 23.83 23.09 13.20
C GLN A 508 24.58 22.08 12.31
N LEU A 509 24.63 22.37 11.01
CA LEU A 509 25.50 21.72 10.03
C LEU A 509 26.93 22.27 10.13
N GLU A 510 27.90 21.44 10.53
CA GLU A 510 29.32 21.71 10.29
C GLU A 510 29.73 21.30 8.88
N GLU A 511 30.44 22.20 8.22
CA GLU A 511 31.02 22.06 6.89
C GLU A 511 32.02 20.90 6.85
N THR A 512 31.76 19.87 6.04
CA THR A 512 32.84 19.20 5.31
C THR A 512 32.40 18.59 3.97
N THR A 513 33.20 18.95 2.96
CA THR A 513 33.54 18.25 1.70
C THR A 513 32.63 18.33 0.46
N ASN A 514 33.25 18.94 -0.57
CA ASN A 514 33.08 18.94 -2.03
C ASN A 514 31.76 19.42 -2.66
N ASP A 515 31.72 20.73 -2.92
CA ASP A 515 30.61 21.49 -3.49
C ASP A 515 30.27 21.17 -4.96
N GLU A 516 31.11 20.47 -5.73
CA GLU A 516 30.81 20.18 -7.14
C GLU A 516 29.86 18.99 -7.35
N ASP A 517 29.91 17.96 -6.49
CA ASP A 517 28.95 16.84 -6.51
C ASP A 517 27.69 17.17 -5.68
N LYS A 518 27.81 18.09 -4.72
CA LYS A 518 26.71 18.63 -3.91
C LYS A 518 25.68 19.42 -4.72
N ASN A 519 26.13 20.13 -5.76
CA ASN A 519 25.27 20.94 -6.62
C ASN A 519 24.36 20.11 -7.54
N LEU A 520 24.64 18.82 -7.74
CA LEU A 520 23.84 17.96 -8.62
C LEU A 520 22.66 17.28 -7.90
N ALA A 521 22.67 17.25 -6.57
CA ALA A 521 21.73 16.45 -5.75
C ALA A 521 20.71 17.28 -4.97
N LEU A 522 20.83 18.62 -4.92
CA LEU A 522 19.94 19.49 -4.14
C LEU A 522 19.44 20.66 -5.00
N GLY A 523 18.26 20.48 -5.62
CA GLY A 523 17.38 21.60 -6.01
C GLY A 523 17.86 22.62 -7.05
N GLN A 524 18.78 22.27 -7.96
CA GLN A 524 19.34 23.24 -8.93
C GLN A 524 19.12 22.91 -10.40
N TYR A 525 18.09 22.14 -10.79
CA TYR A 525 17.75 22.04 -12.22
C TYR A 525 17.31 23.39 -12.79
N GLU A 526 16.61 24.20 -12.00
CA GLU A 526 16.27 25.58 -12.30
C GLU A 526 17.54 26.42 -12.50
N GLN A 527 18.52 26.32 -11.61
CA GLN A 527 19.77 27.06 -11.72
C GLN A 527 20.62 26.59 -12.92
N VAL A 528 20.74 25.28 -13.16
CA VAL A 528 21.38 24.74 -14.38
C VAL A 528 20.69 25.26 -15.63
N VAL A 529 19.35 25.35 -15.62
CA VAL A 529 18.60 25.95 -16.73
C VAL A 529 18.85 27.45 -16.81
N GLU A 530 18.86 28.20 -15.72
CA GLU A 530 19.15 29.64 -15.71
C GLU A 530 20.57 29.97 -16.21
N GLU A 531 21.55 29.15 -15.86
CA GLU A 531 22.95 29.34 -16.25
C GLU A 531 23.24 28.87 -17.68
N LEU A 532 22.73 27.71 -18.08
CA LEU A 532 23.10 27.08 -19.36
C LEU A 532 22.16 27.46 -20.50
N LEU A 533 20.86 27.70 -20.25
CA LEU A 533 19.88 27.99 -21.31
C LEU A 533 20.21 29.28 -22.09
N PRO A 534 20.63 30.41 -21.48
CA PRO A 534 20.94 31.64 -22.21
C PRO A 534 22.10 31.47 -23.21
N GLN A 535 23.03 30.56 -22.92
CA GLN A 535 24.19 30.26 -23.74
C GLN A 535 24.06 28.92 -24.49
N SER A 536 22.86 28.37 -24.57
CA SER A 536 22.58 27.02 -25.06
C SER A 536 23.18 26.71 -26.44
N GLN A 537 23.28 27.69 -27.34
CA GLN A 537 23.81 27.52 -28.70
C GLN A 537 25.33 27.33 -28.78
N ASN A 538 26.06 27.66 -27.71
CA ASN A 538 27.53 27.61 -27.64
C ASN A 538 28.03 26.51 -26.70
N LEU A 539 27.12 25.68 -26.15
CA LEU A 539 27.50 24.62 -25.24
C LEU A 539 28.26 23.52 -25.99
N ASP A 540 29.27 22.96 -25.32
CA ASP A 540 29.86 21.71 -25.78
C ASP A 540 28.89 20.55 -25.53
N LYS A 541 29.26 19.35 -25.96
CA LYS A 541 28.39 18.17 -25.85
C LYS A 541 27.95 17.90 -24.40
N ARG A 542 28.86 18.08 -23.43
CA ARG A 542 28.60 17.82 -22.01
C ARG A 542 27.65 18.85 -21.41
N GLY A 543 27.89 20.13 -21.65
CA GLY A 543 27.01 21.21 -21.20
C GLY A 543 25.62 21.13 -21.83
N LEU A 544 25.56 20.78 -23.12
CA LEU A 544 24.29 20.56 -23.82
C LEU A 544 23.51 19.40 -23.20
N GLU A 545 24.16 18.26 -22.95
CA GLU A 545 23.55 17.13 -22.25
C GLU A 545 23.01 17.55 -20.87
N GLN A 546 23.80 18.24 -20.06
CA GLN A 546 23.39 18.72 -18.73
C GLN A 546 22.14 19.62 -18.77
N LEU A 547 22.13 20.62 -19.65
CA LEU A 547 20.97 21.50 -19.84
C LEU A 547 19.74 20.70 -20.28
N VAL A 548 19.92 19.78 -21.21
CA VAL A 548 18.88 18.94 -21.79
C VAL A 548 18.30 17.96 -20.75
N TYR A 549 19.14 17.46 -19.84
CA TYR A 549 18.73 16.67 -18.66
C TYR A 549 17.96 17.51 -17.64
N ALA A 550 18.47 18.70 -17.29
CA ALA A 550 17.80 19.59 -16.34
C ALA A 550 16.41 20.01 -16.85
N LEU A 551 16.29 20.38 -18.13
CA LEU A 551 15.00 20.66 -18.75
C LEU A 551 14.04 19.46 -18.72
N GLU A 552 14.53 18.23 -18.86
CA GLU A 552 13.69 17.03 -18.73
C GLU A 552 13.23 16.80 -17.28
N ALA A 553 14.13 16.98 -16.31
CA ALA A 553 13.80 16.85 -14.89
C ALA A 553 12.74 17.85 -14.44
N LEU A 554 12.73 19.06 -15.02
CA LEU A 554 11.71 20.09 -14.79
C LEU A 554 10.41 19.90 -15.60
N GLY A 555 10.24 18.77 -16.30
CA GLY A 555 9.08 18.54 -17.16
C GLY A 555 9.01 19.43 -18.41
N LYS A 556 10.06 20.20 -18.71
CA LYS A 556 10.17 21.09 -19.88
C LYS A 556 10.67 20.34 -21.13
N SER A 557 10.11 19.16 -21.40
CA SER A 557 10.56 18.26 -22.49
C SER A 557 10.46 18.91 -23.88
N THR A 558 9.46 19.75 -24.13
CA THR A 558 9.32 20.50 -25.38
C THR A 558 10.47 21.49 -25.58
N GLN A 559 10.91 22.15 -24.51
CA GLN A 559 12.03 23.09 -24.55
C GLN A 559 13.35 22.36 -24.78
N ALA A 560 13.53 21.18 -24.18
CA ALA A 560 14.70 20.33 -24.46
C ALA A 560 14.79 19.92 -25.94
N ILE A 561 13.65 19.65 -26.60
CA ILE A 561 13.60 19.38 -28.04
C ILE A 561 13.99 20.61 -28.85
N VAL A 562 13.50 21.80 -28.49
CA VAL A 562 13.84 23.05 -29.18
C VAL A 562 15.35 23.33 -29.09
N VAL A 563 15.91 23.26 -27.87
CA VAL A 563 17.35 23.47 -27.62
C VAL A 563 18.19 22.54 -28.49
N LEU A 564 17.90 21.23 -28.46
CA LEU A 564 18.62 20.27 -29.29
C LEU A 564 18.41 20.52 -30.79
N ASN A 565 17.17 20.77 -31.24
CA ASN A 565 16.89 20.92 -32.66
C ASN A 565 17.56 22.16 -33.29
N GLU A 566 17.79 23.21 -32.50
CA GLU A 566 18.48 24.43 -32.93
C GLU A 566 20.00 24.33 -32.82
N HIS A 567 20.51 23.48 -31.91
CA HIS A 567 21.95 23.37 -31.61
C HIS A 567 22.79 22.92 -32.83
N PRO A 568 23.97 23.53 -33.09
CA PRO A 568 24.85 23.13 -34.18
C PRO A 568 25.29 21.66 -34.14
N LEU A 569 25.57 21.12 -32.94
CA LEU A 569 26.00 19.71 -32.78
C LEU A 569 24.95 18.72 -33.29
N SER A 570 23.65 19.03 -33.15
CA SER A 570 22.57 18.15 -33.58
C SER A 570 22.47 17.97 -35.10
N LYS A 571 23.28 18.71 -35.88
CA LYS A 571 23.39 18.56 -37.34
C LYS A 571 24.59 17.72 -37.77
N ASN A 572 25.64 17.65 -36.95
CA ASN A 572 26.96 17.13 -37.35
C ASN A 572 27.49 16.01 -36.44
N ASP A 573 26.90 15.79 -35.26
CA ASP A 573 27.27 14.75 -34.32
C ASP A 573 26.17 13.68 -34.27
N SER A 574 26.53 12.42 -34.54
CA SER A 574 25.56 11.31 -34.60
C SER A 574 24.93 11.02 -33.24
N ASP A 575 25.68 11.16 -32.15
CA ASP A 575 25.22 10.87 -30.80
C ASP A 575 24.19 11.91 -30.34
N VAL A 576 24.50 13.21 -30.49
CA VAL A 576 23.56 14.29 -30.16
C VAL A 576 22.31 14.21 -31.03
N MET A 577 22.46 13.86 -32.32
CA MET A 577 21.32 13.64 -33.21
C MET A 577 20.47 12.43 -32.78
N GLY A 578 21.12 11.38 -32.25
CA GLY A 578 20.47 10.24 -31.62
C GLY A 578 19.69 10.61 -30.36
N VAL A 579 20.21 11.50 -29.52
CA VAL A 579 19.52 12.03 -28.33
C VAL A 579 18.24 12.78 -28.73
N LEU A 580 18.31 13.64 -29.75
CA LEU A 580 17.16 14.34 -30.31
C LEU A 580 16.12 13.36 -30.89
N ALA A 581 16.58 12.36 -31.67
CA ALA A 581 15.71 11.33 -32.23
C ALA A 581 15.01 10.50 -31.15
N GLY A 582 15.72 10.17 -30.07
CA GLY A 582 15.18 9.48 -28.90
C GLY A 582 14.08 10.26 -28.19
N ARG A 583 14.18 11.59 -28.12
CA ARG A 583 13.12 12.46 -27.58
C ARG A 583 11.86 12.41 -28.45
N PHE A 584 11.99 12.53 -29.77
CA PHE A 584 10.86 12.35 -30.68
C PHE A 584 10.25 10.95 -30.61
N LYS A 585 11.07 9.90 -30.46
CA LYS A 585 10.59 8.52 -30.21
C LYS A 585 9.75 8.45 -28.94
N ARG A 586 10.21 9.05 -27.83
CA ARG A 586 9.45 9.11 -26.57
C ARG A 586 8.15 9.90 -26.71
N SER A 587 8.16 11.06 -27.38
CA SER A 587 6.94 11.82 -27.68
C SER A 587 5.95 11.03 -28.53
N TYR A 588 6.44 10.25 -29.49
CA TYR A 588 5.61 9.33 -30.28
C TYR A 588 5.00 8.22 -29.42
N LEU A 589 5.75 7.57 -28.53
CA LEU A 589 5.22 6.53 -27.64
C LEU A 589 4.26 7.08 -26.58
N LYS A 590 4.35 8.38 -26.26
CA LYS A 590 3.44 9.06 -25.32
C LYS A 590 2.15 9.53 -25.99
N GLU A 591 2.24 10.11 -27.19
CA GLU A 591 1.13 10.82 -27.84
C GLU A 591 0.57 10.09 -29.07
N PHE A 592 1.25 9.05 -29.54
CA PHE A 592 0.93 8.29 -30.77
C PHE A 592 0.77 9.13 -32.04
N LYS A 593 1.29 10.37 -32.04
CA LYS A 593 1.27 11.26 -33.22
C LYS A 593 2.30 10.82 -34.25
N LYS A 594 1.84 10.43 -35.45
CA LYS A 594 2.70 10.00 -36.57
C LYS A 594 3.81 11.00 -36.93
N GLU A 595 3.60 12.29 -36.70
CA GLU A 595 4.60 13.33 -36.97
C GLU A 595 5.87 13.17 -36.13
N TYR A 596 5.74 12.90 -34.82
CA TYR A 596 6.89 12.64 -33.96
C TYR A 596 7.62 11.37 -34.35
N GLY A 597 6.88 10.32 -34.73
CA GLY A 597 7.46 9.10 -35.26
C GLY A 597 8.29 9.34 -36.52
N LYS A 598 7.75 10.11 -37.48
CA LYS A 598 8.47 10.50 -38.72
C LYS A 598 9.73 11.32 -38.42
N LEU A 599 9.68 12.23 -37.45
CA LEU A 599 10.85 13.01 -37.03
C LEU A 599 11.91 12.13 -36.37
N ALA A 600 11.53 11.23 -35.47
CA ALA A 600 12.43 10.26 -34.86
C ALA A 600 13.13 9.41 -35.94
N PHE A 601 12.35 8.86 -36.87
CA PHE A 601 12.87 8.06 -37.97
C PHE A 601 13.85 8.85 -38.83
N LYS A 602 13.51 10.09 -39.19
CA LYS A 602 14.37 10.99 -39.98
C LYS A 602 15.70 11.26 -39.29
N TYR A 603 15.69 11.59 -38.00
CA TYR A 603 16.91 11.92 -37.27
C TYR A 603 17.78 10.70 -37.00
N TYR A 604 17.21 9.56 -36.62
CA TYR A 604 17.98 8.32 -36.52
C TYR A 604 18.58 7.88 -37.86
N SER A 605 17.86 8.05 -38.98
CA SER A 605 18.39 7.72 -40.31
C SER A 605 19.61 8.57 -40.68
N LYS A 606 19.57 9.86 -40.36
CA LYS A 606 20.69 10.78 -40.59
C LYS A 606 21.87 10.47 -39.66
N ALA A 607 21.59 10.22 -38.38
CA ALA A 607 22.59 9.89 -37.39
C ALA A 607 23.33 8.59 -37.76
N LEU A 608 22.60 7.59 -38.25
CA LEU A 608 23.16 6.35 -38.77
C LEU A 608 24.11 6.59 -39.95
N ALA A 609 23.73 7.43 -40.92
CA ALA A 609 24.60 7.74 -42.06
C ALA A 609 25.92 8.43 -41.64
N LEU A 610 25.85 9.32 -40.65
CA LEU A 610 27.03 9.94 -40.05
C LEU A 610 27.90 8.92 -39.31
N ALA A 611 27.30 8.06 -38.48
CA ALA A 611 27.99 7.02 -37.74
C ALA A 611 28.71 6.03 -38.68
N GLN A 612 28.07 5.66 -39.81
CA GLN A 612 28.68 4.83 -40.85
C GLN A 612 29.87 5.52 -41.53
N THR A 613 29.75 6.83 -41.82
CA THR A 613 30.84 7.62 -42.41
C THR A 613 32.04 7.68 -41.46
N ASN A 614 31.78 7.78 -40.16
CA ASN A 614 32.79 7.86 -39.11
C ASN A 614 33.27 6.48 -38.62
N THR A 615 32.72 5.38 -39.16
CA THR A 615 33.00 4.00 -38.70
C THR A 615 32.82 3.80 -37.19
N ASP A 616 31.84 4.49 -36.59
CA ASP A 616 31.53 4.38 -35.16
C ASP A 616 30.55 3.23 -34.94
N CYS A 617 31.09 2.03 -34.68
CA CYS A 617 30.27 0.83 -34.49
C CYS A 617 29.23 0.98 -33.37
N ARG A 618 29.51 1.77 -32.32
CA ARG A 618 28.56 1.97 -31.20
C ARG A 618 27.35 2.76 -31.62
N GLN A 619 27.57 3.83 -32.35
CA GLN A 619 26.48 4.65 -32.88
C GLN A 619 25.74 3.94 -34.01
N ILE A 620 26.42 3.14 -34.83
CA ILE A 620 25.79 2.34 -35.89
C ILE A 620 24.78 1.34 -35.31
N TYR A 621 25.16 0.53 -34.31
CA TYR A 621 24.19 -0.42 -33.73
C TYR A 621 23.08 0.29 -32.94
N TYR A 622 23.38 1.39 -32.25
CA TYR A 622 22.40 2.17 -31.49
C TYR A 622 21.32 2.80 -32.37
N HIS A 623 21.70 3.44 -33.48
CA HIS A 623 20.74 4.02 -34.40
C HIS A 623 19.98 2.95 -35.20
N SER A 624 20.66 1.88 -35.62
CA SER A 624 20.04 0.78 -36.37
C SER A 624 18.94 0.10 -35.56
N ILE A 625 19.17 -0.22 -34.28
CA ILE A 625 18.13 -0.90 -33.48
C ILE A 625 16.90 -0.01 -33.24
N ASN A 626 17.10 1.30 -33.05
CA ASN A 626 16.00 2.25 -32.94
C ASN A 626 15.22 2.42 -34.26
N LEU A 627 15.90 2.35 -35.41
CA LEU A 627 15.23 2.34 -36.71
C LEU A 627 14.44 1.05 -36.92
N ALA A 628 14.95 -0.10 -36.46
CA ALA A 628 14.20 -1.36 -36.50
C ALA A 628 12.88 -1.26 -35.71
N PHE A 629 12.96 -0.75 -34.47
CA PHE A 629 11.79 -0.48 -33.63
C PHE A 629 10.77 0.46 -34.32
N LEU A 630 11.25 1.56 -34.89
CA LEU A 630 10.38 2.55 -35.53
C LEU A 630 9.76 2.03 -36.85
N SER A 631 10.51 1.22 -37.61
CA SER A 631 9.99 0.54 -38.80
C SER A 631 8.83 -0.39 -38.46
N LEU A 632 8.94 -1.15 -37.38
CA LEU A 632 7.86 -1.99 -36.87
C LEU A 632 6.66 -1.13 -36.44
N LEU A 633 6.83 -0.18 -35.53
CA LEU A 633 5.68 0.50 -34.91
C LEU A 633 4.98 1.54 -35.79
N ILE A 634 5.71 2.28 -36.62
CA ILE A 634 5.12 3.41 -37.37
C ILE A 634 4.63 2.96 -38.73
N ASN A 635 5.42 2.10 -39.39
CA ASN A 635 5.22 1.75 -40.79
C ASN A 635 4.73 0.31 -40.98
N ASP A 636 4.71 -0.51 -39.92
CA ASP A 636 4.45 -1.95 -40.00
C ASP A 636 5.38 -2.64 -41.04
N ASP A 637 6.61 -2.11 -41.14
CA ASP A 637 7.56 -2.45 -42.18
C ASP A 637 8.56 -3.48 -41.66
N HIS A 638 8.12 -4.75 -41.68
CA HIS A 638 8.94 -5.89 -41.27
C HIS A 638 10.24 -6.02 -42.08
N GLY A 639 10.24 -5.61 -43.36
CA GLY A 639 11.42 -5.69 -44.22
C GLY A 639 12.53 -4.76 -43.74
N ASN A 640 12.20 -3.49 -43.49
CA ASN A 640 13.17 -2.54 -42.93
C ASN A 640 13.51 -2.86 -41.47
N MET A 641 12.56 -3.37 -40.68
CA MET A 641 12.84 -3.84 -39.32
C MET A 641 13.95 -4.91 -39.32
N GLN A 642 13.80 -5.96 -40.13
CA GLN A 642 14.81 -7.03 -40.24
C GLN A 642 16.13 -6.51 -40.79
N LYS A 643 16.09 -5.65 -41.81
CA LYS A 643 17.30 -5.02 -42.38
C LYS A 643 18.11 -4.29 -41.29
N TYR A 644 17.46 -3.44 -40.51
CA TYR A 644 18.15 -2.68 -39.47
C TYR A 644 18.56 -3.55 -38.28
N ALA A 645 17.80 -4.58 -37.93
CA ALA A 645 18.21 -5.57 -36.93
C ALA A 645 19.49 -6.30 -37.35
N HIS A 646 19.60 -6.74 -38.60
CA HIS A 646 20.83 -7.34 -39.13
C HIS A 646 22.01 -6.37 -39.15
N MET A 647 21.78 -5.10 -39.49
CA MET A 647 22.82 -4.07 -39.42
C MET A 647 23.31 -3.85 -37.97
N ALA A 648 22.40 -3.84 -37.00
CA ALA A 648 22.75 -3.72 -35.59
C ALA A 648 23.59 -4.91 -35.11
N LEU A 649 23.22 -6.15 -35.49
CA LEU A 649 24.00 -7.35 -35.16
C LEU A 649 25.41 -7.29 -35.74
N ALA A 650 25.55 -7.02 -37.04
CA ALA A 650 26.86 -6.95 -37.70
C ALA A 650 27.77 -5.90 -37.05
N SER A 651 27.20 -4.75 -36.68
CA SER A 651 27.95 -3.69 -36.02
C SER A 651 28.27 -3.98 -34.55
N CYS A 652 27.45 -4.77 -33.85
CA CYS A 652 27.78 -5.26 -32.50
C CYS A 652 28.98 -6.21 -32.53
N ASP A 653 29.14 -7.02 -33.59
CA ASP A 653 30.28 -7.94 -33.74
C ASP A 653 31.61 -7.20 -33.91
N GLU A 654 31.58 -5.95 -34.37
CA GLU A 654 32.75 -5.07 -34.50
C GLU A 654 33.16 -4.38 -33.17
N ASP A 655 32.28 -4.32 -32.16
CA ASP A 655 32.62 -3.76 -30.84
C ASP A 655 33.17 -4.86 -29.93
N ASN A 656 34.49 -4.81 -29.68
CA ASN A 656 35.20 -5.80 -28.86
C ASN A 656 34.83 -5.76 -27.37
N PHE A 657 34.07 -4.76 -26.91
CA PHE A 657 33.72 -4.60 -25.50
C PHE A 657 32.24 -4.89 -25.26
N ASP A 658 31.96 -5.70 -24.25
CA ASP A 658 30.58 -5.89 -23.81
C ASP A 658 30.12 -4.69 -22.97
N SER A 659 29.04 -4.07 -23.43
CA SER A 659 28.36 -2.99 -22.75
C SER A 659 26.88 -3.33 -22.58
N LEU A 660 26.24 -2.69 -21.60
CA LEU A 660 24.80 -2.84 -21.37
C LEU A 660 24.00 -2.63 -22.66
N TRP A 661 24.29 -1.55 -23.38
CA TRP A 661 23.56 -1.19 -24.60
C TRP A 661 23.88 -2.11 -25.79
N LYS A 662 25.08 -2.69 -25.86
CA LYS A 662 25.39 -3.75 -26.83
C LYS A 662 24.56 -5.01 -26.54
N LEU A 663 24.52 -5.47 -25.29
CA LEU A 663 23.73 -6.64 -24.90
C LEU A 663 22.23 -6.43 -25.09
N ALA A 664 21.71 -5.25 -24.72
CA ALA A 664 20.32 -4.89 -24.96
C ALA A 664 20.00 -4.87 -26.47
N THR A 665 20.89 -4.31 -27.28
CA THR A 665 20.77 -4.29 -28.75
C THR A 665 20.79 -5.70 -29.35
N LEU A 666 21.67 -6.59 -28.87
CA LEU A 666 21.71 -7.99 -29.29
C LEU A 666 20.41 -8.72 -28.92
N GLY A 667 19.87 -8.47 -27.72
CA GLY A 667 18.58 -9.01 -27.28
C GLY A 667 17.42 -8.54 -28.15
N GLU A 668 17.38 -7.25 -28.46
CA GLU A 668 16.33 -6.60 -29.24
C GLU A 668 16.40 -6.97 -30.73
N ALA A 669 17.60 -7.06 -31.30
CA ALA A 669 17.76 -7.51 -32.69
C ALA A 669 17.32 -8.97 -32.87
N ASN A 670 17.66 -9.85 -31.93
CA ASN A 670 17.20 -11.24 -31.95
C ASN A 670 15.68 -11.36 -31.73
N LEU A 671 15.07 -10.46 -30.95
CA LEU A 671 13.62 -10.34 -30.84
C LEU A 671 13.00 -10.04 -32.22
N TYR A 672 13.50 -9.03 -32.94
CA TYR A 672 12.99 -8.67 -34.28
C TYR A 672 13.17 -9.77 -35.34
N LEU A 673 14.17 -10.63 -35.17
CA LEU A 673 14.44 -11.75 -36.08
C LEU A 673 13.73 -13.05 -35.68
N GLY A 674 12.93 -13.06 -34.61
CA GLY A 674 12.20 -14.23 -34.14
C GLY A 674 13.05 -15.25 -33.36
N ASN A 675 14.28 -14.89 -32.99
CA ASN A 675 15.21 -15.74 -32.23
C ASN A 675 15.00 -15.55 -30.72
N PHE A 676 13.84 -15.94 -30.21
CA PHE A 676 13.43 -15.62 -28.82
C PHE A 676 14.36 -16.16 -27.74
N ASP A 677 14.93 -17.36 -27.91
CA ASP A 677 15.85 -17.93 -26.90
C ASP A 677 17.16 -17.15 -26.81
N LEU A 678 17.71 -16.73 -27.95
CA LEU A 678 18.89 -15.85 -27.99
C LEU A 678 18.56 -14.47 -27.44
N SER A 679 17.38 -13.94 -27.78
CA SER A 679 16.88 -12.68 -27.23
C SER A 679 16.83 -12.72 -25.70
N LYS A 680 16.24 -13.76 -25.11
CA LYS A 680 16.19 -13.98 -23.65
C LYS A 680 17.58 -14.06 -23.03
N ASN A 681 18.52 -14.76 -23.66
CA ASN A 681 19.89 -14.87 -23.16
C ASN A 681 20.57 -13.50 -23.05
N PHE A 682 20.53 -12.72 -24.12
CA PHE A 682 21.13 -11.38 -24.13
C PHE A 682 20.40 -10.41 -23.20
N TYR A 683 19.07 -10.45 -23.15
CA TYR A 683 18.30 -9.64 -22.21
C TYR A 683 18.60 -10.00 -20.75
N SER A 684 18.80 -11.29 -20.43
CA SER A 684 19.19 -11.69 -19.06
C SER A 684 20.55 -11.09 -18.69
N LYS A 685 21.53 -11.12 -19.61
CA LYS A 685 22.84 -10.48 -19.39
C LYS A 685 22.73 -8.97 -19.24
N ALA A 686 21.91 -8.32 -20.09
CA ALA A 686 21.65 -6.89 -20.00
C ALA A 686 20.97 -6.52 -18.66
N ALA A 687 20.00 -7.32 -18.20
CA ALA A 687 19.29 -7.11 -16.95
C ALA A 687 20.21 -7.13 -15.72
N VAL A 688 21.26 -7.96 -15.73
CA VAL A 688 22.29 -7.99 -14.67
C VAL A 688 23.11 -6.70 -14.64
N MET A 689 23.39 -6.10 -15.80
CA MET A 689 24.17 -4.86 -15.91
C MET A 689 23.31 -3.59 -15.76
N ALA A 690 21.99 -3.70 -15.91
CA ALA A 690 21.09 -2.57 -15.99
C ALA A 690 20.72 -2.01 -14.61
N GLY A 691 20.87 -0.70 -14.45
CA GLY A 691 20.24 0.04 -13.36
C GLY A 691 18.72 0.15 -13.58
N PRO A 692 17.95 0.63 -12.58
CA PRO A 692 16.49 0.70 -12.67
C PRO A 692 15.97 1.48 -13.90
N ARG A 693 16.65 2.57 -14.27
CA ARG A 693 16.31 3.39 -15.44
C ARG A 693 16.48 2.60 -16.74
N GLU A 694 17.62 1.92 -16.87
CA GLU A 694 17.95 1.15 -18.07
C GLU A 694 17.04 -0.08 -18.18
N LYS A 695 16.70 -0.72 -17.06
CA LYS A 695 15.74 -1.83 -17.02
C LYS A 695 14.37 -1.42 -17.55
N ILE A 696 13.83 -0.30 -17.09
CA ILE A 696 12.53 0.22 -17.57
C ILE A 696 12.59 0.57 -19.07
N SER A 697 13.68 1.21 -19.52
CA SER A 697 13.85 1.55 -20.93
C SER A 697 13.92 0.31 -21.83
N ILE A 698 14.67 -0.71 -21.41
CA ILE A 698 14.81 -1.97 -22.14
C ILE A 698 13.48 -2.73 -22.14
N TYR A 699 12.82 -2.84 -20.98
CA TYR A 699 11.50 -3.46 -20.86
C TYR A 699 10.48 -2.80 -21.77
N THR A 700 10.39 -1.47 -21.76
CA THR A 700 9.40 -0.73 -22.55
C THR A 700 9.58 -1.01 -24.05
N ASN A 701 10.81 -0.92 -24.56
CA ASN A 701 11.08 -1.21 -25.96
C ASN A 701 10.77 -2.68 -26.30
N ALA A 702 11.28 -3.63 -25.50
CA ALA A 702 11.13 -5.06 -25.74
C ALA A 702 9.68 -5.53 -25.65
N TYR A 703 8.95 -5.07 -24.62
CA TYR A 703 7.53 -5.38 -24.42
C TYR A 703 6.71 -4.83 -25.58
N THR A 704 6.84 -3.53 -25.89
CA THR A 704 6.08 -2.92 -26.99
C THR A 704 6.35 -3.62 -28.32
N ALA A 705 7.61 -3.88 -28.65
CA ALA A 705 7.98 -4.63 -29.85
C ALA A 705 7.37 -6.03 -29.89
N TYR A 706 7.52 -6.80 -28.80
CA TYR A 706 7.02 -8.18 -28.73
C TYR A 706 5.49 -8.24 -28.84
N THR A 707 4.76 -7.35 -28.15
CA THR A 707 3.29 -7.32 -28.21
C THR A 707 2.76 -7.03 -29.60
N VAL A 708 3.48 -6.23 -30.39
CA VAL A 708 3.12 -5.94 -31.78
C VAL A 708 3.47 -7.12 -32.69
N LEU A 709 4.66 -7.70 -32.55
CA LEU A 709 5.08 -8.84 -33.37
C LEU A 709 4.22 -10.09 -33.16
N MET A 710 3.80 -10.33 -31.91
CA MET A 710 3.08 -11.54 -31.53
C MET A 710 1.57 -11.33 -31.36
N GLU A 711 1.09 -10.11 -31.58
CA GLU A 711 -0.32 -9.71 -31.42
C GLU A 711 -0.93 -10.19 -30.09
N THR A 712 -0.15 -10.13 -29.01
CA THR A 712 -0.54 -10.62 -27.68
C THR A 712 -0.06 -9.68 -26.59
N ASP A 713 -0.96 -9.36 -25.66
CA ASP A 713 -0.66 -8.64 -24.41
C ASP A 713 -0.94 -9.52 -23.18
N ASN A 714 -1.16 -10.82 -23.37
CA ASN A 714 -1.50 -11.75 -22.32
C ASN A 714 -0.39 -11.74 -21.25
N PRO A 715 -0.68 -11.36 -19.99
CA PRO A 715 0.34 -11.26 -18.96
C PRO A 715 0.96 -12.61 -18.59
N LYS A 716 0.36 -13.74 -19.00
CA LYS A 716 0.87 -15.11 -18.83
C LYS A 716 1.67 -15.63 -20.03
N ASP A 717 1.89 -14.81 -21.06
CA ASP A 717 2.75 -15.20 -22.18
C ASP A 717 4.19 -15.43 -21.66
N PRO A 718 4.87 -16.55 -22.00
CA PRO A 718 6.17 -16.90 -21.44
C PRO A 718 7.29 -15.89 -21.73
N PHE A 719 7.18 -15.09 -22.79
CA PHE A 719 8.15 -14.03 -23.09
C PHE A 719 7.81 -12.75 -22.31
N ILE A 720 6.53 -12.40 -22.19
CA ILE A 720 6.07 -11.26 -21.38
C ILE A 720 6.40 -11.49 -19.90
N GLU A 721 6.15 -12.68 -19.35
CA GLU A 721 6.55 -13.03 -17.98
C GLU A 721 8.07 -12.94 -17.80
N PHE A 722 8.84 -13.44 -18.77
CA PHE A 722 10.30 -13.30 -18.76
C PHE A 722 10.74 -11.84 -18.68
N LEU A 723 10.19 -10.96 -19.52
CA LEU A 723 10.55 -9.54 -19.53
C LEU A 723 10.21 -8.88 -18.18
N LYS A 724 9.04 -9.17 -17.61
CA LYS A 724 8.64 -8.65 -16.30
C LYS A 724 9.58 -9.10 -15.19
N ASN A 725 9.90 -10.40 -15.15
CA ASN A 725 10.73 -10.98 -14.10
C ASN A 725 12.19 -10.50 -14.13
N ASN A 726 12.69 -10.08 -15.29
CA ASN A 726 14.09 -9.65 -15.42
C ASN A 726 14.26 -8.14 -15.32
N PHE A 727 13.24 -7.35 -15.69
CA PHE A 727 13.36 -5.90 -15.79
C PHE A 727 12.42 -5.10 -14.87
N LEU A 728 11.34 -5.68 -14.36
CA LEU A 728 10.38 -4.98 -13.49
C LEU A 728 10.32 -5.52 -12.05
N LEU A 729 10.77 -6.75 -11.84
CA LEU A 729 11.03 -7.36 -10.52
C LEU A 729 12.53 -7.36 -10.26
#